data_AF-A0AAC9QR73-F1
#
_entry.id   AF-A0AAC9QR73-F1
#
_cell.length_a   1.000
_cell.length_b   1.000
_cell.length_c   1.000
_cell.angle_alpha   90.00
_cell.angle_beta   90.00
_cell.angle_gamma   90.00
#
_symmetry.space_group_name_H-M   'P 1'
#
loop_
_entity.id
_entity.type
_entity.pdbx_description
1 polymer ?
#
loop_
_entity_poly.entity_id
_entity_poly.type
_entity_poly.pdbx_seq_one_letter_code
_entity_poly.pdbx_strand_id
1 'polypeptide(L)'
;MQNLFENMDMDAEVLYGLLSSICNDYLYIWDTCSDRFQVSPNTASDFCFEENSMAHYCAAMLRRIHPRDQERFRKRLAELWQSDETAFTLNYQMLDATGAYIWVNNRGRVRRNPHTGQPAVILGAMKSLEECEYVDYVTGLLHHRFCQEKFQGILDDDPDIHFKLLLLGIDEFNKINTLNSRTFGDKVLKTTAQEILKRLPGEVNLYRYEGDQFMVAGAGASREEMLSIYERIQQYARGAHRVDNQPYRFGVSAGLVSYPEDGDSWADLEKKAAVALKRAKHNGKNQCVEFKQGMLREQIDRQFLTNCMAESVENDFQGFRLVFQPLCDVSELAVIGAEALLRYRMPDGREISPVDFIPQLESSRLILKVGLWVLEQAAEACRAWVKWVPDFAMNVNVSYIQLREPDFCREAEAVLRRQGLAPGNLVLELTESYFMKEDANVKAALSRLRAKRIQLAMDDFGTGYSSLERLADLDVDIVKVDRFFVKALHTSQHNRDFIESVIRLCHNRRKKVCVEGVETREEWESVRLMNADCIQGFYISRPVEKDFFFSHYVAVSFDGKNLAGAIDRERLQDHLVNDRELLFAMMNATPLSLMIWNRQFEILACNEEAVRLFGADNRTRLIEDFDSYSPPRQPNGQESRTKVRDRIFEAFLNGKTQFKWMHLDRHGHQFPVEVTCVRIPYQNDHVVASYARDLRSELEVEQSNKKFRKRLLALLDATPLCLNLWNKKFENVMCNEEALKLFELEDEREYLAHFYALSPERQPDGQFSEAKAEAKITEAMQRGRTRFRWLHCKQDGTPIPAEVTLVRIDHLDDDGSAMVAGYTRDLREQIEAEKMQRVLNARVRAVMDATPLSCILWNVREEILDCNQMAVEMFCAGSVDDVLRGFDSYQPLYQPDGTPSLEKKETYFREVKEKGYCAFEWLYENRQHEKIPCEVTLVRAAMKEDEDIIIAYSRDLRTPGERKKDTADE
;
A
#
# COMPACT_ATOMS: atom_id res chain seq x y z
N MET A 1 44.12 43.55 8.46
CA MET A 1 43.09 42.89 9.30
C MET A 1 43.31 43.15 10.78
N GLN A 2 44.51 42.94 11.35
CA GLN A 2 44.81 43.26 12.76
C GLN A 2 44.47 44.73 13.13
N ASN A 3 44.93 45.71 12.33
CA ASN A 3 44.57 47.13 12.48
C ASN A 3 43.06 47.45 12.35
N LEU A 4 42.26 46.52 11.82
CA LEU A 4 40.81 46.71 11.62
C LEU A 4 40.05 46.26 12.88
N PHE A 5 40.50 45.20 13.54
CA PHE A 5 39.96 44.76 14.83
C PHE A 5 40.45 45.61 16.02
N GLU A 6 41.69 46.12 15.98
CA GLU A 6 42.23 47.01 17.03
C GLU A 6 41.56 48.40 17.04
N ASN A 7 41.07 48.88 15.90
CA ASN A 7 40.39 50.19 15.80
C ASN A 7 38.88 50.14 16.08
N MET A 8 38.29 48.95 16.18
CA MET A 8 36.84 48.80 16.37
C MET A 8 36.41 48.74 17.84
N ASP A 9 37.36 48.62 18.78
CA ASP A 9 37.11 48.51 20.24
C ASP A 9 35.88 47.65 20.59
N MET A 10 35.69 46.55 19.84
CA MET A 10 34.54 45.66 19.96
C MET A 10 34.93 44.45 20.79
N ASP A 11 34.14 44.20 21.83
CA ASP A 11 34.22 42.97 22.61
C ASP A 11 33.95 41.75 21.71
N ALA A 12 34.66 40.65 21.96
CA ALA A 12 34.47 39.39 21.26
C ALA A 12 33.03 38.87 21.39
N GLU A 13 32.37 39.17 22.52
CA GLU A 13 30.97 38.85 22.77
C GLU A 13 30.01 39.65 21.88
N VAL A 14 30.31 40.94 21.66
CA VAL A 14 29.56 41.82 20.74
C VAL A 14 29.74 41.38 19.29
N LEU A 15 30.96 41.01 18.89
CA LEU A 15 31.25 40.51 17.55
C LEU A 15 30.53 39.19 17.26
N TYR A 16 30.54 38.25 18.21
CA TYR A 16 29.79 36.99 18.09
C TYR A 16 28.27 37.24 18.03
N GLY A 17 27.75 38.14 18.86
CA GLY A 17 26.34 38.56 18.84
C GLY A 17 25.93 39.13 17.48
N LEU A 18 26.72 40.03 16.90
CA LEU A 18 26.48 40.61 15.57
C LEU A 18 26.50 39.55 14.47
N LEU A 19 27.50 38.66 14.46
CA LEU A 19 27.59 37.57 13.48
C LEU A 19 26.43 36.58 13.60
N SER A 20 25.97 36.29 14.82
CA SER A 20 24.82 35.42 15.07
C SER A 20 23.50 36.04 14.64
N SER A 21 23.39 37.38 14.66
CA SER A 21 22.16 38.09 14.28
C SER A 21 21.94 38.20 12.76
N ILE A 22 23.00 38.05 11.96
CA ILE A 22 22.95 38.14 10.49
C ILE A 22 23.06 36.78 9.78
N CYS A 23 23.41 35.73 10.52
CA CYS A 23 23.59 34.39 9.97
C CYS A 23 22.37 33.53 10.29
N ASN A 24 21.79 32.89 9.27
CA ASN A 24 20.70 31.93 9.46
C ASN A 24 21.21 30.56 9.92
N ASP A 25 22.52 30.29 9.86
CA ASP A 25 23.10 29.05 10.38
C ASP A 25 23.16 29.08 11.92
N TYR A 26 23.16 27.90 12.51
CA TYR A 26 23.27 27.66 13.95
C TYR A 26 24.74 27.66 14.38
N LEU A 27 25.23 28.80 14.87
CA LEU A 27 26.64 28.98 15.21
C LEU A 27 26.94 28.51 16.63
N TYR A 28 28.13 27.94 16.83
CA TYR A 28 28.65 27.66 18.17
C TYR A 28 30.16 27.85 18.25
N ILE A 29 30.63 28.20 19.44
CA ILE A 29 32.05 28.22 19.80
C ILE A 29 32.27 27.36 21.03
N TRP A 30 33.27 26.50 21.01
CA TRP A 30 33.62 25.59 22.09
C TRP A 30 35.07 25.81 22.51
N ASP A 31 35.26 26.27 23.74
CA ASP A 31 36.55 26.25 24.43
C ASP A 31 36.75 24.86 25.02
N THR A 32 37.67 24.12 24.43
CA THR A 32 37.97 22.73 24.79
C THR A 32 38.80 22.62 26.06
N CYS A 33 39.48 23.69 26.48
CA CYS A 33 40.28 23.71 27.70
C CYS A 33 39.41 23.80 28.96
N SER A 34 38.39 24.66 28.92
CA SER A 34 37.41 24.81 30.01
C SER A 34 36.17 23.91 29.83
N ASP A 35 36.07 23.23 28.69
CA ASP A 35 34.89 22.45 28.25
C ASP A 35 33.59 23.27 28.33
N ARG A 36 33.69 24.56 27.99
CA ARG A 36 32.56 25.49 27.89
C ARG A 36 32.30 25.85 26.45
N PHE A 37 31.03 25.90 26.08
CA PHE A 37 30.62 26.26 24.74
C PHE A 37 29.49 27.27 24.77
N GLN A 38 29.45 28.11 23.75
CA GLN A 38 28.42 29.10 23.52
C GLN A 38 27.77 28.79 22.17
N VAL A 39 26.43 28.82 22.15
CA VAL A 39 25.62 28.62 20.95
C VAL A 39 24.86 29.91 20.65
N SER A 40 24.51 30.12 19.38
CA SER A 40 23.73 31.27 18.97
C SER A 40 22.29 31.18 19.49
N PRO A 41 21.59 32.31 19.69
CA PRO A 41 20.23 32.30 20.26
C PRO A 41 19.23 31.43 19.51
N ASN A 42 19.30 31.40 18.17
CA ASN A 42 18.50 30.49 17.33
C ASN A 42 18.83 29.02 17.59
N THR A 43 20.10 28.66 17.80
CA THR A 43 20.50 27.30 18.16
C THR A 43 19.92 26.88 19.51
N ALA A 44 19.94 27.79 20.49
CA ALA A 44 19.40 27.49 21.81
C ALA A 44 17.89 27.29 21.78
N SER A 45 17.17 28.18 21.08
CA SER A 45 15.73 28.10 20.86
C SER A 45 15.33 26.80 20.14
N ASP A 46 15.92 26.55 18.98
CA ASP A 46 15.42 25.53 18.06
C ASP A 46 15.81 24.11 18.46
N PHE A 47 16.85 23.93 19.29
CA PHE A 47 17.32 22.63 19.79
C PHE A 47 17.20 22.48 21.31
N CYS A 48 16.37 23.30 21.95
CA CYS A 48 16.08 23.26 23.39
C CYS A 48 17.35 23.21 24.26
N PHE A 49 18.31 24.10 24.04
CA PHE A 49 19.37 24.32 25.02
C PHE A 49 18.86 25.21 26.17
N GLU A 50 19.27 24.89 27.39
CA GLU A 50 18.78 25.58 28.61
C GLU A 50 19.27 27.04 28.67
N GLU A 51 20.49 27.28 28.19
CA GLU A 51 21.13 28.59 28.14
C GLU A 51 22.00 28.69 26.88
N ASN A 52 22.37 29.90 26.47
CA ASN A 52 23.29 30.10 25.34
C ASN A 52 24.73 29.73 25.69
N SER A 53 25.11 29.73 26.97
CA SER A 53 26.44 29.31 27.46
C SER A 53 26.30 28.10 28.36
N MET A 54 27.04 27.03 28.06
CA MET A 54 26.92 25.76 28.77
C MET A 54 28.29 25.12 28.96
N ALA A 55 28.35 24.15 29.87
CA ALA A 55 29.50 23.28 30.05
C ALA A 55 29.23 21.87 29.50
N HIS A 56 30.29 21.08 29.29
CA HIS A 56 30.20 19.69 28.87
C HIS A 56 29.61 19.49 27.48
N TYR A 57 30.27 20.08 26.47
CA TYR A 57 29.80 20.10 25.08
C TYR A 57 29.39 18.71 24.57
N CYS A 58 30.26 17.71 24.73
CA CYS A 58 29.99 16.36 24.27
C CYS A 58 28.71 15.77 24.91
N ALA A 59 28.53 15.94 26.22
CA ALA A 59 27.36 15.43 26.91
C ALA A 59 26.08 16.17 26.49
N ALA A 60 26.16 17.49 26.33
CA ALA A 60 25.04 18.33 25.88
C ALA A 60 24.59 17.98 24.45
N MET A 61 25.55 17.76 23.54
CA MET A 61 25.26 17.36 22.16
C MET A 61 24.70 15.94 22.09
N LEU A 62 25.31 14.97 22.78
CA LEU A 62 24.89 13.56 22.73
C LEU A 62 23.45 13.34 23.23
N ARG A 63 22.96 14.16 24.17
CA ARG A 63 21.55 14.10 24.62
C ARG A 63 20.55 14.46 23.51
N ARG A 64 20.98 15.27 22.54
CA ARG A 64 20.14 15.79 21.46
C ARG A 64 20.39 15.03 20.15
N ILE A 65 21.56 14.45 19.96
CA ILE A 65 21.90 13.65 18.78
C ILE A 65 21.15 12.31 18.83
N HIS A 66 20.55 11.93 17.70
CA HIS A 66 19.86 10.66 17.54
C HIS A 66 20.78 9.49 17.96
N PRO A 67 20.30 8.52 18.77
CA PRO A 67 21.14 7.42 19.31
C PRO A 67 22.04 6.72 18.28
N ARG A 68 21.54 6.49 17.07
CA ARG A 68 22.29 5.88 15.95
C ARG A 68 23.52 6.67 15.49
N ASP A 69 23.50 7.99 15.62
CA ASP A 69 24.57 8.87 15.17
C ASP A 69 25.57 9.21 16.29
N GLN A 70 25.24 8.87 17.55
CA GLN A 70 26.07 9.21 18.72
C GLN A 70 27.46 8.58 18.68
N GLU A 71 27.56 7.31 18.28
CA GLU A 71 28.87 6.64 18.19
C GLU A 71 29.73 7.23 17.08
N ARG A 72 29.14 7.52 15.90
CA ARG A 72 29.82 8.21 14.80
C ARG A 72 30.29 9.59 15.21
N PHE A 73 29.46 10.34 15.94
CA PHE A 73 29.82 11.65 16.49
C PHE A 73 31.00 11.55 17.47
N ARG A 74 30.99 10.59 18.41
CA ARG A 74 32.10 10.36 19.33
C ARG A 74 33.39 9.98 18.60
N LYS A 75 33.31 9.05 17.64
CA LYS A 75 34.44 8.60 16.84
C LYS A 75 35.06 9.78 16.08
N ARG A 76 34.23 10.60 15.43
CA ARG A 76 34.70 11.78 14.69
C ARG A 76 35.38 12.81 15.58
N LEU A 77 34.84 13.06 16.77
CA LEU A 77 35.50 13.94 17.75
C LEU A 77 36.81 13.36 18.26
N ALA A 78 36.89 12.05 18.50
CA ALA A 78 38.13 11.39 18.91
C ALA A 78 39.21 11.47 17.80
N GLU A 79 38.84 11.24 16.55
CA GLU A 79 39.72 11.41 15.38
C GLU A 79 40.23 12.86 15.26
N LEU A 80 39.36 13.84 15.53
CA LEU A 80 39.74 15.25 15.53
C LEU A 80 40.80 15.56 16.61
N TRP A 81 40.73 14.88 17.76
CA TRP A 81 41.71 14.99 18.84
C TRP A 81 43.05 14.30 18.54
N GLN A 82 43.03 13.27 17.70
CA GLN A 82 44.20 12.45 17.36
C GLN A 82 44.90 12.89 16.07
N SER A 83 44.22 13.68 15.23
CA SER A 83 44.75 14.20 13.96
C SER A 83 45.21 15.65 14.06
N ASP A 84 45.90 16.14 13.03
CA ASP A 84 46.26 17.55 12.84
C ASP A 84 45.22 18.33 12.02
N GLU A 85 44.03 17.76 11.82
CA GLU A 85 42.97 18.40 11.05
C GLU A 85 42.55 19.75 11.65
N THR A 86 42.35 20.74 10.77
CA THR A 86 41.92 22.11 11.15
C THR A 86 40.46 22.39 10.80
N ALA A 87 39.77 21.41 10.22
CA ALA A 87 38.35 21.49 9.89
C ALA A 87 37.71 20.10 9.92
N PHE A 88 36.40 20.07 10.14
CA PHE A 88 35.61 18.86 9.99
C PHE A 88 34.23 19.18 9.42
N THR A 89 33.60 18.18 8.82
CA THR A 89 32.19 18.21 8.43
C THR A 89 31.55 16.90 8.90
N LEU A 90 30.33 16.98 9.43
CA LEU A 90 29.58 15.82 9.89
C LEU A 90 28.07 16.03 9.70
N ASN A 91 27.39 15.03 9.14
CA ASN A 91 25.93 15.00 9.08
C ASN A 91 25.39 14.07 10.16
N TYR A 92 24.36 14.50 10.88
CA TYR A 92 23.68 13.69 11.88
C TYR A 92 22.29 14.25 12.15
N GLN A 93 21.43 13.44 12.77
CA GLN A 93 20.14 13.91 13.25
C GLN A 93 20.23 14.46 14.67
N MET A 94 19.54 15.57 14.90
CA MET A 94 19.46 16.24 16.19
C MET A 94 18.01 16.56 16.55
N LEU A 95 17.67 16.47 17.83
CA LEU A 95 16.34 16.70 18.37
C LEU A 95 16.05 18.21 18.42
N ASP A 96 14.97 18.62 17.77
CA ASP A 96 14.48 20.00 17.76
C ASP A 96 13.55 20.30 18.96
N ALA A 97 13.07 21.54 19.04
CA ALA A 97 12.17 21.98 20.11
C ALA A 97 10.77 21.35 20.08
N THR A 98 10.38 20.74 18.96
CA THR A 98 9.12 20.01 18.82
C THR A 98 9.22 18.55 19.29
N GLY A 99 10.44 18.08 19.54
CA GLY A 99 10.74 16.68 19.85
C GLY A 99 10.92 15.80 18.61
N ALA A 100 11.09 16.40 17.43
CA ALA A 100 11.40 15.71 16.19
C ALA A 100 12.91 15.68 15.92
N TYR A 101 13.37 14.64 15.20
CA TYR A 101 14.77 14.53 14.79
C TYR A 101 14.96 15.12 13.39
N ILE A 102 15.66 16.24 13.29
CA ILE A 102 15.96 16.93 12.03
C ILE A 102 17.41 16.69 11.59
N TRP A 103 17.66 16.73 10.28
CA TRP A 103 19.01 16.55 9.73
C TRP A 103 19.82 17.85 9.79
N VAL A 104 21.01 17.76 10.38
CA VAL A 104 21.93 18.88 10.52
C VAL A 104 23.25 18.56 9.85
N ASN A 105 23.74 19.49 9.02
CA ASN A 105 25.12 19.51 8.55
C ASN A 105 25.95 20.40 9.47
N ASN A 106 26.84 19.80 10.24
CA ASN A 106 27.79 20.52 11.09
C ASN A 106 29.13 20.67 10.38
N ARG A 107 29.65 21.90 10.29
CA ARG A 107 31.01 22.18 9.86
C ARG A 107 31.74 22.93 10.95
N GLY A 108 32.94 22.47 11.29
CA GLY A 108 33.77 23.10 12.30
C GLY A 108 35.15 23.49 11.78
N ARG A 109 35.71 24.55 12.36
CA ARG A 109 37.12 24.95 12.26
C ARG A 109 37.76 24.84 13.63
N VAL A 110 38.99 24.34 13.66
CA VAL A 110 39.71 24.05 14.91
C VAL A 110 40.94 24.94 15.00
N ARG A 111 41.04 25.70 16.09
CA ARG A 111 42.27 26.38 16.51
C ARG A 111 42.96 25.50 17.55
N ARG A 112 44.19 25.07 17.26
CA ARG A 112 44.99 24.22 18.14
C ARG A 112 45.90 25.04 19.04
N ASN A 113 46.24 24.51 20.20
CA ASN A 113 47.24 25.10 21.08
C ASN A 113 48.64 24.86 20.48
N PRO A 114 49.44 25.91 20.22
CA PRO A 114 50.77 25.79 19.63
C PRO A 114 51.75 24.92 20.43
N HIS A 115 51.53 24.76 21.74
CA HIS A 115 52.44 24.05 22.63
C HIS A 115 52.05 22.57 22.83
N THR A 116 50.76 22.24 22.77
CA THR A 116 50.27 20.87 23.03
C THR A 116 49.77 20.16 21.78
N GLY A 117 49.54 20.88 20.66
CA GLY A 117 48.95 20.35 19.42
C GLY A 117 47.46 19.99 19.53
N GLN A 118 46.90 20.05 20.75
CA GLN A 118 45.51 19.70 21.03
C GLN A 118 44.56 20.81 20.56
N PRO A 119 43.30 20.49 20.18
CA PRO A 119 42.26 21.49 19.96
C PRO A 119 42.15 22.41 21.18
N ALA A 120 42.14 23.73 20.96
CA ALA A 120 41.99 24.75 22.01
C ALA A 120 40.65 25.50 21.88
N VAL A 121 40.23 25.79 20.65
CA VAL A 121 38.91 26.39 20.38
C VAL A 121 38.36 25.78 19.10
N ILE A 122 37.08 25.42 19.10
CA ILE A 122 36.35 24.94 17.92
C ILE A 122 35.23 25.93 17.63
N LEU A 123 35.24 26.50 16.42
CA LEU A 123 34.13 27.30 15.92
C LEU A 123 33.36 26.44 14.93
N GLY A 124 32.06 26.25 15.14
CA GLY A 124 31.21 25.49 14.25
C GLY A 124 29.97 26.24 13.79
N ALA A 125 29.49 25.82 12.63
CA ALA A 125 28.24 26.25 12.03
C ALA A 125 27.45 24.99 11.67
N MET A 126 26.23 24.92 12.18
CA MET A 126 25.26 23.88 11.91
C MET A 126 24.21 24.45 10.96
N LYS A 127 23.88 23.72 9.91
CA LYS A 127 22.83 24.11 8.97
C LYS A 127 21.73 23.07 8.96
N SER A 128 20.47 23.49 9.10
CA SER A 128 19.32 22.61 8.86
C SER A 128 19.32 22.18 7.39
N LEU A 129 19.30 20.88 7.16
CA LEU A 129 19.17 20.34 5.81
C LEU A 129 17.71 20.31 5.33
N GLU A 130 16.74 20.58 6.22
CA GLU A 130 15.32 20.68 5.86
C GLU A 130 15.01 21.92 5.01
N GLU A 131 15.69 23.03 5.27
CA GLU A 131 15.56 24.28 4.51
C GLU A 131 16.24 24.25 3.14
N CYS A 132 17.03 23.21 2.85
CA CYS A 132 17.83 23.11 1.63
C CYS A 132 17.21 22.22 0.54
N GLU A 133 15.90 21.89 0.61
CA GLU A 133 15.18 20.98 -0.31
C GLU A 133 15.75 19.53 -0.41
N TYR A 134 16.74 19.17 0.41
CA TYR A 134 17.34 17.83 0.39
C TYR A 134 16.60 16.83 1.29
N VAL A 135 15.57 17.22 2.05
CA VAL A 135 14.85 16.32 2.96
C VAL A 135 13.45 16.02 2.43
N ASP A 136 13.10 14.74 2.39
CA ASP A 136 11.78 14.28 1.99
C ASP A 136 10.78 14.49 3.13
N TYR A 137 9.76 15.32 2.89
CA TYR A 137 8.77 15.71 3.91
C TYR A 137 7.93 14.54 4.47
N VAL A 138 7.83 13.41 3.75
CA VAL A 138 7.07 12.23 4.19
C VAL A 138 7.89 11.39 5.16
N THR A 139 9.14 11.11 4.79
CA THR A 139 10.00 10.13 5.48
C THR A 139 11.02 10.76 6.42
N GLY A 140 11.34 12.04 6.25
CA GLY A 140 12.43 12.73 6.97
C GLY A 140 13.82 12.27 6.55
N LEU A 141 13.95 11.57 5.42
CA LEU A 141 15.23 11.12 4.87
C LEU A 141 15.82 12.15 3.91
N LEU A 142 17.14 12.14 3.76
CA LEU A 142 17.81 12.89 2.70
C LEU A 142 17.45 12.32 1.31
N HIS A 143 17.27 13.17 0.32
CA HIS A 143 17.06 12.78 -1.08
C HIS A 143 18.36 12.21 -1.67
N HIS A 144 18.22 11.28 -2.62
CA HIS A 144 19.36 10.68 -3.34
C HIS A 144 20.26 11.73 -4.02
N ARG A 145 19.71 12.89 -4.41
CA ARG A 145 20.47 14.04 -4.95
C ARG A 145 21.59 14.51 -4.02
N PHE A 146 21.40 14.44 -2.70
CA PHE A 146 22.46 14.75 -1.75
C PHE A 146 23.63 13.77 -1.85
N CYS A 147 23.33 12.47 -2.02
CA CYS A 147 24.35 11.46 -2.24
C CYS A 147 25.08 11.66 -3.57
N GLN A 148 24.33 12.00 -4.63
CA GLN A 148 24.88 12.31 -5.94
C GLN A 148 25.89 13.46 -5.89
N GLU A 149 25.56 14.56 -5.21
CA GLU A 149 26.46 15.71 -5.08
C GLU A 149 27.74 15.39 -4.28
N LYS A 150 27.63 14.48 -3.30
CA LYS A 150 28.78 14.05 -2.49
C LYS A 150 29.63 12.99 -3.16
N PHE A 151 29.10 12.30 -4.16
CA PHE A 151 29.78 11.19 -4.83
C PHE A 151 31.16 11.60 -5.35
N GLN A 152 31.27 12.71 -6.09
CA GLN A 152 32.56 13.16 -6.62
C GLN A 152 33.56 13.51 -5.51
N GLY A 153 33.12 14.19 -4.45
CA GLY A 153 33.99 14.54 -3.32
C GLY A 153 34.53 13.30 -2.60
N ILE A 154 33.72 12.23 -2.48
CA ILE A 154 34.15 10.96 -1.89
C ILE A 154 35.26 10.32 -2.75
N LEU A 155 35.13 10.37 -4.09
CA LEU A 155 36.14 9.84 -5.01
C LEU A 155 37.42 10.70 -5.03
N ASP A 156 37.28 12.02 -4.89
CA ASP A 156 38.42 12.93 -4.84
C ASP A 156 39.24 12.74 -3.55
N ASP A 157 38.57 12.42 -2.43
CA ASP A 157 39.20 12.14 -1.14
C ASP A 157 39.93 10.78 -1.12
N ASP A 158 39.35 9.75 -1.75
CA ASP A 158 39.95 8.41 -1.90
C ASP A 158 39.62 7.81 -3.28
N PRO A 159 40.54 7.91 -4.26
CA PRO A 159 40.32 7.40 -5.62
C PRO A 159 40.13 5.89 -5.72
N ASP A 160 40.63 5.12 -4.75
CA ASP A 160 40.55 3.66 -4.72
C ASP A 160 39.30 3.16 -3.96
N ILE A 161 38.43 4.08 -3.50
CA ILE A 161 37.26 3.72 -2.72
C ILE A 161 36.24 2.94 -3.54
N HIS A 162 35.84 1.78 -3.02
CA HIS A 162 34.70 1.04 -3.55
C HIS A 162 33.41 1.64 -3.01
N PHE A 163 32.46 1.93 -3.90
CA PHE A 163 31.17 2.50 -3.54
C PHE A 163 30.05 1.58 -3.98
N LYS A 164 29.14 1.21 -3.08
CA LYS A 164 28.04 0.30 -3.40
C LYS A 164 26.70 1.02 -3.27
N LEU A 165 25.81 0.78 -4.22
CA LEU A 165 24.47 1.37 -4.27
C LEU A 165 23.44 0.25 -4.42
N LEU A 166 22.50 0.22 -3.48
CA LEU A 166 21.36 -0.69 -3.46
C LEU A 166 20.07 0.11 -3.60
N LEU A 167 19.41 0.00 -4.76
CA LEU A 167 18.13 0.64 -5.02
C LEU A 167 16.99 -0.31 -4.63
N LEU A 168 16.22 0.08 -3.62
CA LEU A 168 15.11 -0.67 -3.04
C LEU A 168 13.77 -0.15 -3.59
N GLY A 169 12.81 -1.03 -3.83
CA GLY A 169 11.42 -0.66 -4.13
C GLY A 169 10.42 -1.54 -3.39
N ILE A 170 9.41 -0.91 -2.77
CA ILE A 170 8.31 -1.64 -2.12
C ILE A 170 7.45 -2.34 -3.19
N ASP A 171 7.31 -3.65 -3.07
CA ASP A 171 6.52 -4.43 -4.01
C ASP A 171 5.03 -4.14 -3.83
N GLU A 172 4.36 -3.88 -4.95
CA GLU A 172 2.92 -3.62 -5.01
C GLU A 172 2.46 -2.44 -4.14
N PHE A 173 3.32 -1.43 -3.92
CA PHE A 173 2.97 -0.24 -3.15
C PHE A 173 1.71 0.48 -3.68
N ASN A 174 1.46 0.43 -4.99
CA ASN A 174 0.19 0.92 -5.56
C ASN A 174 -1.04 0.20 -5.00
N LYS A 175 -0.97 -1.10 -4.68
CA LYS A 175 -2.07 -1.81 -4.00
C LYS A 175 -2.25 -1.27 -2.59
N ILE A 176 -1.16 -0.97 -1.85
CA ILE A 176 -1.27 -0.33 -0.53
C ILE A 176 -2.00 1.02 -0.63
N ASN A 177 -1.62 1.86 -1.60
CA ASN A 177 -2.27 3.15 -1.83
C ASN A 177 -3.73 3.02 -2.29
N THR A 178 -4.02 2.05 -3.17
CA THR A 178 -5.36 1.83 -3.71
C THR A 178 -6.29 1.26 -2.64
N LEU A 179 -5.79 0.38 -1.77
CA LEU A 179 -6.58 -0.28 -0.74
C LEU A 179 -6.76 0.57 0.52
N ASN A 180 -5.81 1.45 0.86
CA ASN A 180 -5.78 2.12 2.17
C ASN A 180 -5.64 3.66 2.11
N SER A 181 -5.70 4.27 0.92
CA SER A 181 -5.45 5.70 0.62
C SER A 181 -3.97 6.11 0.59
N ARG A 182 -3.70 7.25 -0.06
CA ARG A 182 -2.35 7.83 -0.19
C ARG A 182 -1.74 8.22 1.16
N THR A 183 -2.54 8.73 2.09
CA THR A 183 -2.08 9.11 3.43
C THR A 183 -1.61 7.89 4.24
N PHE A 184 -2.26 6.73 4.06
CA PHE A 184 -1.77 5.48 4.65
C PHE A 184 -0.46 5.05 3.99
N GLY A 185 -0.36 5.15 2.67
CA GLY A 185 0.89 4.95 1.93
C GLY A 185 2.04 5.80 2.47
N ASP A 186 1.80 7.08 2.72
CA ASP A 186 2.80 8.00 3.29
C ASP A 186 3.26 7.55 4.68
N LYS A 187 2.33 7.10 5.54
CA LYS A 187 2.66 6.52 6.85
C LYS A 187 3.45 5.21 6.72
N VAL A 188 3.12 4.36 5.74
CA VAL A 188 3.87 3.14 5.43
C VAL A 188 5.28 3.48 4.97
N LEU A 189 5.45 4.49 4.10
CA LEU A 189 6.77 4.96 3.66
C LEU A 189 7.59 5.47 4.84
N LYS A 190 6.98 6.31 5.70
CA LYS A 190 7.63 6.84 6.90
C LYS A 190 8.06 5.74 7.86
N THR A 191 7.18 4.79 8.16
CA THR A 191 7.48 3.66 9.07
C THR A 191 8.55 2.75 8.48
N THR A 192 8.46 2.45 7.18
CA THR A 192 9.44 1.61 6.47
C THR A 192 10.81 2.30 6.43
N ALA A 193 10.87 3.60 6.16
CA ALA A 193 12.10 4.39 6.23
C ALA A 193 12.77 4.27 7.59
N GLN A 194 12.02 4.52 8.68
CA GLN A 194 12.52 4.43 10.05
C GLN A 194 13.02 3.03 10.40
N GLU A 195 12.31 1.99 9.97
CA GLU A 195 12.70 0.60 10.24
C GLU A 195 13.92 0.16 9.42
N ILE A 196 14.06 0.60 8.16
CA ILE A 196 15.29 0.39 7.40
C ILE A 196 16.46 1.08 8.10
N LEU A 197 16.27 2.33 8.51
CA LEU A 197 17.31 3.16 9.14
C LEU A 197 17.90 2.53 10.41
N LYS A 198 17.07 1.88 11.24
CA LYS A 198 17.49 1.14 12.44
C LYS A 198 18.38 -0.07 12.16
N ARG A 199 18.38 -0.58 10.92
CA ARG A 199 19.07 -1.81 10.51
C ARG A 199 20.34 -1.54 9.68
N LEU A 200 20.66 -0.27 9.43
CA LEU A 200 21.85 0.14 8.73
C LEU A 200 23.02 0.39 9.70
N PRO A 201 24.24 -0.02 9.34
CA PRO A 201 25.45 0.40 10.05
C PRO A 201 25.71 1.90 9.83
N GLY A 202 26.45 2.54 10.73
CA GLY A 202 26.67 4.01 10.72
C GLY A 202 27.43 4.55 9.49
N GLU A 203 28.11 3.69 8.74
CA GLU A 203 28.88 4.01 7.53
C GLU A 203 28.03 3.91 6.24
N VAL A 204 26.83 3.33 6.34
CA VAL A 204 25.88 3.19 5.22
C VAL A 204 24.69 4.12 5.43
N ASN A 205 24.36 4.89 4.40
CA ASN A 205 23.31 5.90 4.47
C ASN A 205 22.06 5.46 3.71
N LEU A 206 20.89 5.81 4.25
CA LEU A 206 19.60 5.66 3.59
C LEU A 206 19.16 6.99 3.00
N TYR A 207 18.78 6.95 1.75
CA TYR A 207 18.24 8.09 1.02
C TYR A 207 16.84 7.77 0.50
N ARG A 208 16.02 8.80 0.44
CA ARG A 208 14.80 8.79 -0.34
C ARG A 208 15.14 8.90 -1.83
N TYR A 209 14.66 7.94 -2.63
CA TYR A 209 14.83 8.01 -4.08
C TYR A 209 13.62 8.71 -4.73
N GLU A 210 12.64 7.94 -5.21
CA GLU A 210 11.39 8.42 -5.81
C GLU A 210 10.24 7.47 -5.47
N GLY A 211 8.99 7.95 -5.38
CA GLY A 211 7.79 7.09 -5.32
C GLY A 211 7.79 6.06 -4.19
N ASP A 212 7.87 4.77 -4.48
CA ASP A 212 7.93 3.67 -3.51
C ASP A 212 9.37 3.21 -3.18
N GLN A 213 10.37 4.00 -3.58
CA GLN A 213 11.78 3.58 -3.63
C GLN A 213 12.69 4.29 -2.63
N PHE A 214 13.72 3.57 -2.20
CA PHE A 214 14.78 4.04 -1.32
C PHE A 214 16.14 3.67 -1.90
N MET A 215 17.16 4.45 -1.61
CA MET A 215 18.53 4.15 -2.03
C MET A 215 19.40 3.99 -0.81
N VAL A 216 20.07 2.84 -0.70
CA VAL A 216 21.06 2.58 0.33
C VAL A 216 22.44 2.70 -0.32
N ALA A 217 23.31 3.53 0.23
CA ALA A 217 24.63 3.73 -0.33
C ALA A 217 25.71 3.77 0.76
N GLY A 218 26.83 3.10 0.49
CA GLY A 218 27.96 3.00 1.40
C GLY A 218 29.29 3.12 0.65
N ALA A 219 30.14 4.02 1.11
CA ALA A 219 31.52 4.15 0.66
C ALA A 219 32.38 3.22 1.54
N GLY A 220 33.18 2.35 0.92
CA GLY A 220 33.94 1.30 1.61
C GLY A 220 33.12 0.06 2.02
N ALA A 221 31.81 0.03 1.74
CA ALA A 221 30.94 -1.10 2.06
C ALA A 221 31.24 -2.31 1.17
N SER A 222 31.28 -3.50 1.77
CA SER A 222 31.48 -4.75 1.01
C SER A 222 30.18 -5.20 0.32
N ARG A 223 30.32 -6.04 -0.71
CA ARG A 223 29.17 -6.67 -1.39
C ARG A 223 28.33 -7.48 -0.40
N GLU A 224 28.99 -8.28 0.42
CA GLU A 224 28.38 -9.15 1.43
C GLU A 224 27.62 -8.33 2.47
N GLU A 225 28.15 -7.17 2.86
CA GLU A 225 27.49 -6.25 3.76
C GLU A 225 26.20 -5.67 3.17
N MET A 226 26.23 -5.25 1.90
CA MET A 226 25.03 -4.72 1.21
C MET A 226 23.94 -5.79 1.04
N LEU A 227 24.33 -7.03 0.73
CA LEU A 227 23.40 -8.15 0.66
C LEU A 227 22.84 -8.50 2.04
N SER A 228 23.66 -8.48 3.09
CA SER A 228 23.19 -8.69 4.47
C SER A 228 22.23 -7.59 4.92
N ILE A 229 22.48 -6.33 4.54
CA ILE A 229 21.54 -5.22 4.75
C ILE A 229 20.21 -5.52 4.05
N TYR A 230 20.25 -5.92 2.77
CA TYR A 230 19.04 -6.29 2.05
C TYR A 230 18.28 -7.43 2.74
N GLU A 231 18.96 -8.49 3.16
CA GLU A 231 18.32 -9.62 3.85
C GLU A 231 17.62 -9.19 5.14
N ARG A 232 18.23 -8.31 5.94
CA ARG A 232 17.60 -7.75 7.15
C ARG A 232 16.36 -6.93 6.81
N ILE A 233 16.41 -6.14 5.74
CA ILE A 233 15.25 -5.35 5.26
C ILE A 233 14.16 -6.26 4.71
N GLN A 234 14.52 -7.30 3.96
CA GLN A 234 13.60 -8.28 3.39
C GLN A 234 12.91 -9.09 4.48
N GLN A 235 13.64 -9.52 5.52
CA GLN A 235 13.07 -10.21 6.67
C GLN A 235 12.06 -9.33 7.40
N TYR A 236 12.36 -8.04 7.58
CA TYR A 236 11.38 -7.08 8.10
C TYR A 236 10.15 -7.02 7.21
N ALA A 237 10.31 -6.79 5.90
CA ALA A 237 9.20 -6.64 4.95
C ALA A 237 8.28 -7.88 4.88
N ARG A 238 8.83 -9.09 5.03
CA ARG A 238 8.05 -10.34 5.06
C ARG A 238 7.06 -10.42 6.23
N GLY A 239 7.25 -9.61 7.27
CA GLY A 239 6.39 -9.55 8.44
C GLY A 239 4.99 -8.99 8.14
N ALA A 240 4.06 -9.21 9.08
CA ALA A 240 2.82 -8.45 9.12
C ALA A 240 3.09 -7.12 9.84
N HIS A 241 2.84 -6.01 9.15
CA HIS A 241 3.04 -4.68 9.70
C HIS A 241 1.71 -4.04 10.10
N ARG A 242 1.77 -2.99 10.91
CA ARG A 242 0.60 -2.22 11.32
C ARG A 242 0.88 -0.73 11.26
N VAL A 243 -0.05 0.01 10.70
CA VAL A 243 -0.13 1.47 10.77
C VAL A 243 -1.56 1.79 11.20
N ASP A 244 -1.74 2.66 12.20
CA ASP A 244 -3.06 2.96 12.81
C ASP A 244 -3.88 1.69 13.16
N ASN A 245 -3.18 0.65 13.63
CA ASN A 245 -3.75 -0.67 13.98
C ASN A 245 -4.32 -1.50 12.82
N GLN A 246 -4.19 -1.05 11.56
CA GLN A 246 -4.55 -1.81 10.37
C GLN A 246 -3.38 -2.68 9.88
N PRO A 247 -3.59 -4.00 9.67
CA PRO A 247 -2.52 -4.88 9.20
C PRO A 247 -2.26 -4.70 7.70
N TYR A 248 -0.99 -4.66 7.32
CA TYR A 248 -0.58 -4.69 5.92
C TYR A 248 0.66 -5.57 5.73
N ARG A 249 0.90 -6.00 4.49
CA ARG A 249 2.06 -6.81 4.09
C ARG A 249 2.61 -6.29 2.77
N PHE A 250 3.92 -6.35 2.61
CA PHE A 250 4.57 -5.99 1.35
C PHE A 250 5.84 -6.82 1.16
N GLY A 251 6.29 -6.93 -0.09
CA GLY A 251 7.63 -7.42 -0.41
C GLY A 251 8.57 -6.26 -0.65
N VAL A 252 9.87 -6.53 -0.70
CA VAL A 252 10.85 -5.54 -1.14
C VAL A 252 11.78 -6.16 -2.16
N SER A 253 11.85 -5.53 -3.33
CA SER A 253 12.81 -5.88 -4.38
C SER A 253 13.95 -4.88 -4.39
N ALA A 254 15.15 -5.34 -4.79
CA ALA A 254 16.34 -4.51 -4.81
C ALA A 254 17.21 -4.74 -6.05
N GLY A 255 17.91 -3.69 -6.47
CA GLY A 255 18.99 -3.73 -7.46
C GLY A 255 20.30 -3.30 -6.84
N LEU A 256 21.34 -4.14 -6.88
CA LEU A 256 22.68 -3.82 -6.37
C LEU A 256 23.64 -3.49 -7.52
N VAL A 257 24.36 -2.38 -7.41
CA VAL A 257 25.48 -2.00 -8.28
C VAL A 257 26.72 -1.62 -7.48
N SER A 258 27.85 -1.72 -8.13
CA SER A 258 29.18 -1.56 -7.58
C SER A 258 30.01 -0.57 -8.38
N TYR A 259 30.64 0.40 -7.73
CA TYR A 259 31.72 1.21 -8.31
C TYR A 259 33.08 0.70 -7.82
N PRO A 260 34.09 0.61 -8.72
CA PRO A 260 34.05 0.95 -10.15
C PRO A 260 33.59 -0.18 -11.09
N GLU A 261 33.22 -1.35 -10.57
CA GLU A 261 33.04 -2.58 -11.36
C GLU A 261 31.86 -2.51 -12.36
N ASP A 262 30.77 -1.88 -11.96
CA ASP A 262 29.55 -1.76 -12.75
C ASP A 262 29.42 -0.40 -13.45
N GLY A 263 30.25 0.60 -13.18
CA GLY A 263 30.13 1.92 -13.82
C GLY A 263 31.18 2.92 -13.34
N ASP A 264 31.38 3.99 -14.12
CA ASP A 264 32.40 5.02 -13.90
C ASP A 264 31.84 6.38 -13.45
N SER A 265 30.51 6.51 -13.41
CA SER A 265 29.82 7.75 -13.09
C SER A 265 28.51 7.48 -12.34
N TRP A 266 28.05 8.46 -11.57
CA TRP A 266 26.79 8.36 -10.82
C TRP A 266 25.61 7.97 -11.72
N ALA A 267 25.47 8.65 -12.86
CA ALA A 267 24.36 8.44 -13.79
C ALA A 267 24.35 7.01 -14.35
N ASP A 268 25.52 6.41 -14.58
CA ASP A 268 25.63 5.04 -15.06
C ASP A 268 25.27 4.02 -13.97
N LEU A 269 25.79 4.21 -12.75
CA LEU A 269 25.44 3.37 -11.58
C LEU A 269 23.94 3.41 -11.28
N GLU A 270 23.35 4.60 -11.23
CA GLU A 270 21.92 4.82 -10.98
C GLU A 270 21.05 4.13 -12.03
N LYS A 271 21.38 4.31 -13.31
CA LYS A 271 20.71 3.64 -14.43
C LYS A 271 20.78 2.12 -14.29
N LYS A 272 21.95 1.58 -13.96
CA LYS A 272 22.18 0.13 -13.82
C LYS A 272 21.47 -0.44 -12.59
N ALA A 273 21.39 0.31 -11.50
CA ALA A 273 20.63 -0.07 -10.30
C ALA A 273 19.13 -0.14 -10.59
N ALA A 274 18.59 0.80 -11.37
CA ALA A 274 17.21 0.78 -11.82
C ALA A 274 16.89 -0.43 -12.72
N VAL A 275 17.81 -0.79 -13.63
CA VAL A 275 17.69 -1.99 -14.48
C VAL A 275 17.66 -3.26 -13.62
N ALA A 276 18.57 -3.37 -12.65
CA ALA A 276 18.65 -4.50 -11.74
C ALA A 276 17.38 -4.62 -10.87
N LEU A 277 16.88 -3.51 -10.31
CA LEU A 277 15.63 -3.47 -9.55
C LEU A 277 14.43 -3.91 -10.40
N LYS A 278 14.36 -3.44 -11.66
CA LYS A 278 13.28 -3.83 -12.58
C LYS A 278 13.35 -5.33 -12.88
N ARG A 279 14.55 -5.89 -13.04
CA ARG A 279 14.78 -7.33 -13.22
C ARG A 279 14.32 -8.11 -11.98
N ALA A 280 14.62 -7.63 -10.78
CA ALA A 280 14.14 -8.22 -9.53
C ALA A 280 12.60 -8.25 -9.46
N LYS A 281 11.94 -7.14 -9.82
CA LYS A 281 10.46 -7.07 -9.86
C LYS A 281 9.86 -8.00 -10.94
N HIS A 282 10.56 -8.23 -12.05
CA HIS A 282 10.11 -9.16 -13.11
C HIS A 282 10.32 -10.63 -12.75
N ASN A 283 11.38 -10.97 -12.04
CA ASN A 283 11.74 -12.35 -11.66
C ASN A 283 10.86 -12.92 -10.50
N GLY A 284 9.70 -12.33 -10.23
CA GLY A 284 8.80 -12.76 -9.15
C GLY A 284 8.81 -11.88 -7.91
N LYS A 285 9.48 -10.71 -7.94
CA LYS A 285 9.55 -9.73 -6.83
C LYS A 285 10.25 -10.29 -5.58
N ASN A 286 10.25 -9.51 -4.49
CA ASN A 286 10.77 -9.90 -3.17
C ASN A 286 12.18 -10.53 -3.22
N GLN A 287 13.06 -9.98 -4.05
CA GLN A 287 14.43 -10.47 -4.24
C GLN A 287 15.38 -9.30 -4.56
N CYS A 288 16.68 -9.52 -4.31
CA CYS A 288 17.74 -8.62 -4.74
C CYS A 288 18.41 -9.20 -5.99
N VAL A 289 18.57 -8.37 -7.02
CA VAL A 289 19.31 -8.72 -8.22
C VAL A 289 20.53 -7.81 -8.32
N GLU A 290 21.69 -8.42 -8.49
CA GLU A 290 22.92 -7.70 -8.81
C GLU A 290 22.96 -7.37 -10.30
N PHE A 291 23.42 -6.18 -10.63
CA PHE A 291 23.58 -5.82 -12.03
C PHE A 291 24.58 -6.75 -12.72
N LYS A 292 24.25 -7.11 -13.97
CA LYS A 292 25.16 -7.81 -14.88
C LYS A 292 25.09 -7.10 -16.22
N GLN A 293 26.22 -6.97 -16.90
CA GLN A 293 26.35 -6.26 -18.18
C GLN A 293 25.28 -6.67 -19.23
N GLY A 294 24.87 -7.95 -19.27
CA GLY A 294 23.83 -8.42 -20.18
C GLY A 294 22.42 -7.86 -19.93
N MET A 295 22.10 -7.42 -18.71
CA MET A 295 20.74 -6.98 -18.34
C MET A 295 20.34 -5.68 -19.03
N LEU A 296 21.27 -4.73 -19.18
CA LEU A 296 20.98 -3.47 -19.87
C LEU A 296 20.66 -3.73 -21.34
N ARG A 297 21.41 -4.64 -21.98
CA ARG A 297 21.18 -5.02 -23.37
C ARG A 297 19.82 -5.70 -23.56
N GLU A 298 19.47 -6.64 -22.70
CA GLU A 298 18.13 -7.28 -22.70
C GLU A 298 17.00 -6.25 -22.57
N GLN A 299 17.15 -5.26 -21.69
CA GLN A 299 16.13 -4.22 -21.52
C GLN A 299 16.01 -3.31 -22.76
N ILE A 300 17.12 -2.93 -23.37
CA ILE A 300 17.13 -2.16 -24.62
C ILE A 300 16.46 -2.96 -25.74
N ASP A 301 16.81 -4.23 -25.89
CA ASP A 301 16.25 -5.08 -26.94
C ASP A 301 14.73 -5.29 -26.75
N ARG A 302 14.23 -5.43 -25.51
CA ARG A 302 12.78 -5.49 -25.22
C ARG A 302 12.06 -4.18 -25.54
N GLN A 303 12.64 -3.05 -25.19
CA GLN A 303 12.07 -1.74 -25.50
C GLN A 303 12.02 -1.51 -27.01
N PHE A 304 13.11 -1.86 -27.70
CA PHE A 304 13.18 -1.80 -29.15
C PHE A 304 12.09 -2.66 -29.81
N LEU A 305 11.93 -3.92 -29.38
CA LEU A 305 10.88 -4.80 -29.86
C LEU A 305 9.47 -4.21 -29.64
N THR A 306 9.22 -3.63 -28.47
CA THR A 306 7.94 -2.98 -28.14
C THR A 306 7.66 -1.79 -29.06
N ASN A 307 8.67 -0.95 -29.33
CA ASN A 307 8.54 0.18 -30.24
C ASN A 307 8.25 -0.29 -31.67
N CYS A 308 8.97 -1.31 -32.16
CA CYS A 308 8.69 -1.88 -33.49
C CYS A 308 7.26 -2.41 -33.59
N MET A 309 6.75 -3.10 -32.57
CA MET A 309 5.36 -3.58 -32.58
C MET A 309 4.35 -2.45 -32.56
N ALA A 310 4.61 -1.36 -31.82
CA ALA A 310 3.75 -0.19 -31.82
C ALA A 310 3.68 0.45 -33.21
N GLU A 311 4.83 0.65 -33.85
CA GLU A 311 4.95 1.16 -35.22
C GLU A 311 4.25 0.23 -36.23
N SER A 312 4.40 -1.09 -36.09
CA SER A 312 3.67 -2.07 -36.88
C SER A 312 2.15 -1.93 -36.74
N VAL A 313 1.64 -1.74 -35.52
CA VAL A 313 0.20 -1.51 -35.27
C VAL A 313 -0.29 -0.21 -35.90
N GLU A 314 0.51 0.86 -35.86
CA GLU A 314 0.19 2.13 -36.50
C GLU A 314 0.19 2.03 -38.04
N ASN A 315 1.08 1.22 -38.59
CA ASN A 315 1.19 0.93 -40.02
C ASN A 315 0.34 -0.27 -40.44
N ASP A 316 -0.93 -0.31 -40.01
CA ASP A 316 -1.92 -1.34 -40.40
C ASP A 316 -1.47 -2.78 -40.10
N PHE A 317 -0.92 -2.98 -38.90
CA PHE A 317 -0.46 -4.27 -38.38
C PHE A 317 0.62 -4.96 -39.24
N GLN A 318 1.42 -4.19 -39.99
CA GLN A 318 2.52 -4.74 -40.80
C GLN A 318 3.46 -5.64 -39.99
N GLY A 319 3.76 -6.82 -40.54
CA GLY A 319 4.62 -7.82 -39.88
C GLY A 319 3.86 -8.81 -39.00
N PHE A 320 2.63 -8.48 -38.56
CA PHE A 320 1.75 -9.45 -37.92
C PHE A 320 1.08 -10.34 -38.97
N ARG A 321 0.99 -11.64 -38.70
CA ARG A 321 0.26 -12.61 -39.52
C ARG A 321 -0.30 -13.74 -38.67
N LEU A 322 -1.31 -14.43 -39.19
CA LEU A 322 -1.86 -15.63 -38.59
C LEU A 322 -1.41 -16.87 -39.36
N VAL A 323 -0.92 -17.86 -38.64
CA VAL A 323 -0.79 -19.23 -39.12
C VAL A 323 -1.83 -20.10 -38.43
N PHE A 324 -2.23 -21.18 -39.08
CA PHE A 324 -3.36 -22.01 -38.65
C PHE A 324 -2.88 -23.44 -38.44
N GLN A 325 -3.23 -24.01 -37.28
CA GLN A 325 -2.96 -25.42 -37.00
C GLN A 325 -4.28 -26.21 -37.01
N PRO A 326 -4.36 -27.36 -37.70
CA PRO A 326 -5.61 -28.10 -37.82
C PRO A 326 -5.98 -28.78 -36.50
N LEU A 327 -7.27 -28.71 -36.17
CA LEU A 327 -7.91 -29.53 -35.15
C LEU A 327 -8.69 -30.63 -35.87
N CYS A 328 -8.43 -31.88 -35.48
CA CYS A 328 -9.05 -33.05 -36.10
C CYS A 328 -9.91 -33.82 -35.11
N ASP A 329 -11.01 -34.40 -35.61
CA ASP A 329 -11.73 -35.46 -34.91
C ASP A 329 -10.80 -36.67 -34.69
N VAL A 330 -10.79 -37.24 -33.47
CA VAL A 330 -9.84 -38.31 -33.16
C VAL A 330 -10.11 -39.61 -33.95
N SER A 331 -11.36 -39.86 -34.32
CA SER A 331 -11.83 -41.13 -34.86
C SER A 331 -11.50 -41.25 -36.34
N GLU A 332 -11.81 -40.19 -37.09
CA GLU A 332 -11.69 -40.16 -38.55
C GLU A 332 -10.51 -39.31 -39.02
N LEU A 333 -9.87 -38.56 -38.13
CA LEU A 333 -8.86 -37.54 -38.44
C LEU A 333 -9.37 -36.45 -39.40
N ALA A 334 -10.70 -36.32 -39.52
CA ALA A 334 -11.33 -35.28 -40.30
C ALA A 334 -11.10 -33.91 -39.64
N VAL A 335 -10.77 -32.90 -40.44
CA VAL A 335 -10.52 -31.55 -39.94
C VAL A 335 -11.85 -30.90 -39.57
N ILE A 336 -11.99 -30.56 -38.29
CA ILE A 336 -13.20 -29.95 -37.71
C ILE A 336 -13.01 -28.48 -37.35
N GLY A 337 -11.76 -28.02 -37.33
CA GLY A 337 -11.43 -26.66 -36.94
C GLY A 337 -9.96 -26.31 -37.14
N ALA A 338 -9.59 -25.12 -36.69
CA ALA A 338 -8.20 -24.68 -36.63
C ALA A 338 -7.95 -23.73 -35.47
N GLU A 339 -6.74 -23.78 -34.92
CA GLU A 339 -6.24 -22.78 -34.00
C GLU A 339 -5.50 -21.69 -34.78
N ALA A 340 -5.93 -20.44 -34.58
CA ALA A 340 -5.28 -19.26 -35.13
C ALA A 340 -4.13 -18.82 -34.21
N LEU A 341 -2.91 -18.91 -34.73
CA LEU A 341 -1.69 -18.65 -33.99
C LEU A 341 -0.98 -17.40 -34.54
N LEU A 342 -0.82 -16.40 -33.68
CA LEU A 342 -0.17 -15.14 -34.05
C LEU A 342 1.33 -15.33 -34.30
N ARG A 343 1.82 -14.70 -35.37
CA ARG A 343 3.24 -14.58 -35.69
C ARG A 343 3.59 -13.12 -35.92
N TYR A 344 4.81 -12.75 -35.57
CA TYR A 344 5.32 -11.41 -35.76
C TYR A 344 6.70 -11.46 -36.41
N ARG A 345 6.83 -10.75 -37.54
CA ARG A 345 8.08 -10.48 -38.23
C ARG A 345 8.43 -9.01 -38.06
N MET A 346 9.63 -8.74 -37.58
CA MET A 346 10.13 -7.36 -37.44
C MET A 346 10.33 -6.70 -38.81
N PRO A 347 10.36 -5.36 -38.87
CA PRO A 347 10.64 -4.62 -40.11
C PRO A 347 11.95 -5.01 -40.81
N ASP A 348 12.95 -5.48 -40.05
CA ASP A 348 14.23 -5.98 -40.57
C ASP A 348 14.17 -7.43 -41.12
N GLY A 349 13.00 -8.06 -41.10
CA GLY A 349 12.75 -9.40 -41.63
C GLY A 349 12.91 -10.55 -40.62
N ARG A 350 13.34 -10.29 -39.38
CA ARG A 350 13.51 -11.34 -38.36
C ARG A 350 12.16 -11.84 -37.82
N GLU A 351 11.99 -13.15 -37.70
CA GLU A 351 10.85 -13.78 -37.03
C GLU A 351 11.07 -13.79 -35.51
N ILE A 352 10.06 -13.37 -34.74
CA ILE A 352 10.13 -13.31 -33.28
C ILE A 352 9.21 -14.37 -32.68
N SER A 353 9.73 -15.08 -31.67
CA SER A 353 8.97 -16.11 -30.97
C SER A 353 7.77 -15.50 -30.23
N PRO A 354 6.59 -16.14 -30.26
CA PRO A 354 5.44 -15.74 -29.43
C PRO A 354 5.77 -15.59 -27.94
N VAL A 355 6.66 -16.43 -27.42
CA VAL A 355 7.12 -16.39 -26.02
C VAL A 355 7.85 -15.07 -25.70
N ASP A 356 8.48 -14.45 -26.69
CA ASP A 356 9.21 -13.19 -26.52
C ASP A 356 8.29 -11.98 -26.71
N PHE A 357 7.43 -11.98 -27.73
CA PHE A 357 6.66 -10.78 -28.10
C PHE A 357 5.27 -10.69 -27.42
N ILE A 358 4.60 -11.81 -27.11
CA ILE A 358 3.28 -11.75 -26.45
C ILE A 358 3.36 -11.06 -25.08
N PRO A 359 4.33 -11.37 -24.19
CA PRO A 359 4.45 -10.65 -22.92
C PRO A 359 4.71 -9.15 -23.08
N GLN A 360 5.40 -8.75 -24.15
CA GLN A 360 5.60 -7.33 -24.47
C GLN A 360 4.30 -6.68 -24.96
N LEU A 361 3.49 -7.36 -25.79
CA LEU A 361 2.16 -6.88 -26.19
C LEU A 361 1.24 -6.70 -24.98
N GLU A 362 1.29 -7.63 -24.01
CA GLU A 362 0.49 -7.56 -22.79
C GLU A 362 0.92 -6.39 -21.89
N SER A 363 2.22 -6.29 -21.59
CA SER A 363 2.74 -5.24 -20.71
C SER A 363 2.61 -3.83 -21.30
N SER A 364 2.65 -3.70 -22.63
CA SER A 364 2.41 -2.43 -23.34
C SER A 364 0.94 -2.16 -23.63
N ARG A 365 0.04 -3.10 -23.32
CA ARG A 365 -1.40 -3.07 -23.68
C ARG A 365 -1.68 -3.03 -25.19
N LEU A 366 -0.67 -3.17 -26.05
CA LEU A 366 -0.86 -3.36 -27.50
C LEU A 366 -1.65 -4.63 -27.82
N ILE A 367 -1.66 -5.61 -26.91
CA ILE A 367 -2.46 -6.84 -27.02
C ILE A 367 -3.95 -6.57 -27.23
N LEU A 368 -4.49 -5.42 -26.79
CA LEU A 368 -5.88 -5.06 -27.02
C LEU A 368 -6.16 -4.81 -28.51
N LYS A 369 -5.33 -3.99 -29.16
CA LYS A 369 -5.46 -3.68 -30.59
C LYS A 369 -5.12 -4.89 -31.44
N VAL A 370 -3.99 -5.55 -31.16
CA VAL A 370 -3.55 -6.73 -31.90
C VAL A 370 -4.53 -7.87 -31.72
N GLY A 371 -5.05 -8.11 -30.52
CA GLY A 371 -6.00 -9.17 -30.24
C GLY A 371 -7.35 -8.99 -30.95
N LEU A 372 -7.84 -7.76 -31.08
CA LEU A 372 -9.03 -7.47 -31.90
C LEU A 372 -8.76 -7.75 -33.39
N TRP A 373 -7.60 -7.32 -33.89
CA TRP A 373 -7.18 -7.61 -35.26
C TRP A 373 -7.07 -9.13 -35.50
N VAL A 374 -6.51 -9.89 -34.55
CA VAL A 374 -6.45 -11.36 -34.60
C VAL A 374 -7.85 -11.97 -34.72
N LEU A 375 -8.80 -11.51 -33.89
CA LEU A 375 -10.19 -11.98 -33.97
C LEU A 375 -10.82 -11.69 -35.34
N GLU A 376 -10.59 -10.50 -35.89
CA GLU A 376 -11.10 -10.10 -37.20
C GLU A 376 -10.54 -10.97 -38.33
N GLN A 377 -9.21 -11.18 -38.35
CA GLN A 377 -8.53 -12.00 -39.35
C GLN A 377 -8.91 -13.49 -39.24
N ALA A 378 -9.00 -14.02 -38.02
CA ALA A 378 -9.42 -15.40 -37.77
C ALA A 378 -10.88 -15.63 -38.20
N ALA A 379 -11.78 -14.69 -37.88
CA ALA A 379 -13.17 -14.77 -38.32
C ALA A 379 -13.31 -14.64 -39.85
N GLU A 380 -12.50 -13.81 -40.50
CA GLU A 380 -12.50 -13.72 -41.96
C GLU A 380 -12.08 -15.05 -42.61
N ALA A 381 -11.02 -15.69 -42.11
CA ALA A 381 -10.58 -17.01 -42.57
C ALA A 381 -11.67 -18.07 -42.34
N CYS A 382 -12.26 -18.09 -41.13
CA CYS A 382 -13.35 -19.00 -40.77
C CYS A 382 -14.54 -18.87 -41.73
N ARG A 383 -14.98 -17.64 -42.06
CA ARG A 383 -16.07 -17.38 -43.02
C ARG A 383 -15.81 -18.02 -44.40
N ALA A 384 -14.57 -18.05 -44.86
CA ALA A 384 -14.22 -18.68 -46.12
C ALA A 384 -14.32 -20.21 -46.04
N TRP A 385 -13.98 -20.79 -44.89
CA TRP A 385 -13.88 -22.23 -44.68
C TRP A 385 -15.21 -22.88 -44.30
N VAL A 386 -16.09 -22.17 -43.59
CA VAL A 386 -17.45 -22.61 -43.24
C VAL A 386 -18.30 -22.95 -44.46
N LYS A 387 -17.98 -22.39 -45.64
CA LYS A 387 -18.64 -22.75 -46.91
C LYS A 387 -18.42 -24.21 -47.33
N TRP A 388 -17.34 -24.82 -46.87
CA TRP A 388 -16.92 -26.18 -47.21
C TRP A 388 -17.14 -27.14 -46.05
N VAL A 389 -16.88 -26.67 -44.83
CA VAL A 389 -17.11 -27.41 -43.58
C VAL A 389 -18.03 -26.56 -42.70
N PRO A 390 -19.37 -26.74 -42.79
CA PRO A 390 -20.34 -25.86 -42.12
C PRO A 390 -20.13 -25.67 -40.62
N ASP A 391 -19.73 -26.73 -39.92
CA ASP A 391 -19.50 -26.72 -38.47
C ASP A 391 -18.04 -26.40 -38.10
N PHE A 392 -17.25 -25.82 -39.02
CA PHE A 392 -15.86 -25.48 -38.77
C PHE A 392 -15.73 -24.49 -37.61
N ALA A 393 -14.94 -24.87 -36.60
CA ALA A 393 -14.65 -24.03 -35.44
C ALA A 393 -13.27 -23.38 -35.54
N MET A 394 -13.23 -22.06 -35.40
CA MET A 394 -11.98 -21.30 -35.30
C MET A 394 -11.65 -21.04 -33.84
N ASN A 395 -10.52 -21.56 -33.38
CA ASN A 395 -10.01 -21.39 -32.03
C ASN A 395 -9.06 -20.19 -31.98
N VAL A 396 -9.28 -19.28 -31.03
CA VAL A 396 -8.49 -18.06 -30.86
C VAL A 396 -8.09 -17.88 -29.39
N ASN A 397 -6.79 -17.76 -29.14
CA ASN A 397 -6.22 -17.44 -27.84
C ASN A 397 -6.58 -16.03 -27.38
N VAL A 398 -7.01 -15.87 -26.13
CA VAL A 398 -7.39 -14.58 -25.54
C VAL A 398 -6.56 -14.27 -24.30
N SER A 399 -5.93 -13.10 -24.27
CA SER A 399 -5.21 -12.61 -23.08
C SER A 399 -6.16 -12.17 -21.97
N TYR A 400 -5.72 -12.33 -20.72
CA TYR A 400 -6.41 -11.89 -19.51
C TYR A 400 -6.73 -10.40 -19.55
N ILE A 401 -5.81 -9.62 -20.15
CA ILE A 401 -5.95 -8.17 -20.27
C ILE A 401 -7.12 -7.84 -21.19
N GLN A 402 -7.31 -8.58 -22.28
CA GLN A 402 -8.43 -8.39 -23.20
C GLN A 402 -9.76 -8.74 -22.53
N LEU A 403 -9.82 -9.88 -21.83
CA LEU A 403 -11.06 -10.36 -21.22
C LEU A 403 -11.55 -9.44 -20.09
N ARG A 404 -10.64 -8.72 -19.44
CA ARG A 404 -10.97 -7.73 -18.40
C ARG A 404 -11.56 -6.44 -18.98
N GLU A 405 -11.39 -6.17 -20.27
CA GLU A 405 -11.97 -4.98 -20.90
C GLU A 405 -13.50 -5.12 -21.04
N PRO A 406 -14.29 -4.13 -20.57
CA PRO A 406 -15.75 -4.22 -20.57
C PRO A 406 -16.39 -4.48 -21.95
N ASP A 407 -15.75 -4.01 -23.01
CA ASP A 407 -16.26 -4.04 -24.38
C ASP A 407 -15.84 -5.27 -25.18
N PHE A 408 -14.90 -6.09 -24.70
CA PHE A 408 -14.37 -7.25 -25.44
C PHE A 408 -15.48 -8.18 -25.95
N CYS A 409 -16.47 -8.49 -25.10
CA CYS A 409 -17.61 -9.32 -25.49
C CYS A 409 -18.43 -8.71 -26.64
N ARG A 410 -18.58 -7.38 -26.65
CA ARG A 410 -19.31 -6.66 -27.71
C ARG A 410 -18.51 -6.67 -29.01
N GLU A 411 -17.20 -6.53 -28.91
CA GLU A 411 -16.29 -6.58 -30.07
C GLU A 411 -16.31 -7.97 -30.71
N ALA A 412 -16.16 -9.04 -29.93
CA ALA A 412 -16.24 -10.41 -30.44
C ALA A 412 -17.58 -10.69 -31.14
N GLU A 413 -18.70 -10.25 -30.54
CA GLU A 413 -20.03 -10.35 -31.16
C GLU A 413 -20.10 -9.54 -32.46
N ALA A 414 -19.57 -8.32 -32.48
CA ALA A 414 -19.56 -7.48 -33.68
C ALA A 414 -18.74 -8.10 -34.81
N VAL A 415 -17.60 -8.73 -34.50
CA VAL A 415 -16.77 -9.47 -35.47
C VAL A 415 -17.57 -10.61 -36.10
N LEU A 416 -18.16 -11.50 -35.30
CA LEU A 416 -18.98 -12.61 -35.80
C LEU A 416 -20.12 -12.12 -36.69
N ARG A 417 -20.82 -11.08 -36.24
CA ARG A 417 -21.98 -10.53 -36.95
C ARG A 417 -21.60 -9.86 -38.27
N ARG A 418 -20.44 -9.18 -38.34
CA ARG A 418 -19.91 -8.61 -39.60
C ARG A 418 -19.52 -9.70 -40.59
N GLN A 419 -18.99 -10.82 -40.11
CA GLN A 419 -18.57 -11.93 -40.95
C GLN A 419 -19.69 -12.93 -41.29
N GLY A 420 -20.88 -12.79 -40.68
CA GLY A 420 -22.01 -13.69 -40.90
C GLY A 420 -21.79 -15.08 -40.32
N LEU A 421 -20.97 -15.20 -39.27
CA LEU A 421 -20.65 -16.47 -38.62
C LEU A 421 -21.62 -16.78 -37.47
N ALA A 422 -21.94 -18.06 -37.27
CA ALA A 422 -22.68 -18.49 -36.09
C ALA A 422 -21.75 -18.46 -34.86
N PRO A 423 -22.29 -18.26 -33.64
CA PRO A 423 -21.47 -18.29 -32.42
C PRO A 423 -20.66 -19.57 -32.22
N GLY A 424 -21.15 -20.72 -32.72
CA GLY A 424 -20.45 -22.01 -32.66
C GLY A 424 -19.25 -22.13 -33.61
N ASN A 425 -19.04 -21.18 -34.53
CA ASN A 425 -17.86 -21.16 -35.40
C ASN A 425 -16.64 -20.51 -34.73
N LEU A 426 -16.78 -19.98 -33.51
CA LEU A 426 -15.69 -19.35 -32.75
C LEU A 426 -15.57 -19.98 -31.36
N VAL A 427 -14.35 -20.41 -31.05
CA VAL A 427 -13.95 -20.91 -29.74
C VAL A 427 -12.89 -19.95 -29.19
N LEU A 428 -13.11 -19.44 -27.99
CA LEU A 428 -12.12 -18.60 -27.30
C LEU A 428 -11.33 -19.46 -26.31
N GLU A 429 -10.02 -19.48 -26.46
CA GLU A 429 -9.11 -20.26 -25.62
C GLU A 429 -8.54 -19.42 -24.50
N LEU A 430 -8.58 -19.97 -23.28
CA LEU A 430 -8.25 -19.28 -22.04
C LEU A 430 -7.40 -20.20 -21.17
N THR A 431 -6.25 -19.71 -20.73
CA THR A 431 -5.40 -20.50 -19.83
C THR A 431 -6.10 -20.80 -18.50
N GLU A 432 -5.74 -21.93 -17.89
CA GLU A 432 -6.27 -22.40 -16.61
C GLU A 432 -6.29 -21.31 -15.51
N SER A 433 -5.25 -20.48 -15.45
CA SER A 433 -5.07 -19.45 -14.41
C SER A 433 -6.19 -18.40 -14.36
N TYR A 434 -6.98 -18.26 -15.44
CA TYR A 434 -8.01 -17.22 -15.56
C TYR A 434 -9.23 -17.58 -14.72
N PHE A 435 -9.51 -18.87 -14.60
CA PHE A 435 -10.65 -19.38 -13.84
C PHE A 435 -10.36 -19.46 -12.33
N MET A 436 -9.09 -19.34 -11.94
CA MET A 436 -8.66 -19.37 -10.54
C MET A 436 -8.71 -18.00 -9.86
N LYS A 437 -8.77 -16.91 -10.63
CA LYS A 437 -8.80 -15.54 -10.11
C LYS A 437 -10.22 -15.10 -9.79
N GLU A 438 -10.43 -14.52 -8.61
CA GLU A 438 -11.70 -13.90 -8.21
C GLU A 438 -11.87 -12.50 -8.83
N ASP A 439 -11.80 -12.41 -10.16
CA ASP A 439 -12.01 -11.16 -10.90
C ASP A 439 -13.46 -11.08 -11.41
N ALA A 440 -14.22 -10.14 -10.85
CA ALA A 440 -15.62 -9.94 -11.18
C ALA A 440 -15.85 -9.57 -12.66
N ASN A 441 -14.93 -8.81 -13.26
CA ASN A 441 -15.05 -8.40 -14.67
C ASN A 441 -14.87 -9.59 -15.60
N VAL A 442 -13.88 -10.44 -15.30
CA VAL A 442 -13.63 -11.67 -16.06
C VAL A 442 -14.83 -12.62 -15.95
N LYS A 443 -15.36 -12.85 -14.73
CA LYS A 443 -16.56 -13.68 -14.53
C LYS A 443 -17.78 -13.14 -15.31
N ALA A 444 -17.98 -11.83 -15.30
CA ALA A 444 -19.04 -11.19 -16.06
C ALA A 444 -18.85 -11.34 -17.57
N ALA A 445 -17.62 -11.18 -18.08
CA ALA A 445 -17.28 -11.38 -19.48
C ALA A 445 -17.54 -12.82 -19.93
N LEU A 446 -17.05 -13.81 -19.18
CA LEU A 446 -17.30 -15.24 -19.44
C LEU A 446 -18.80 -15.55 -19.49
N SER A 447 -19.56 -15.04 -18.51
CA SER A 447 -21.01 -15.22 -18.47
C SER A 447 -21.71 -14.62 -19.69
N ARG A 448 -21.27 -13.45 -20.15
CA ARG A 448 -21.80 -12.78 -21.35
C ARG A 448 -21.47 -13.56 -22.63
N LEU A 449 -20.24 -14.03 -22.79
CA LEU A 449 -19.82 -14.84 -23.94
C LEU A 449 -20.66 -16.12 -24.05
N ARG A 450 -20.90 -16.80 -22.91
CA ARG A 450 -21.76 -17.99 -22.86
C ARG A 450 -23.23 -17.70 -23.15
N ALA A 451 -23.77 -16.60 -22.62
CA ALA A 451 -25.13 -16.17 -22.93
C ALA A 451 -25.33 -15.93 -24.45
N LYS A 452 -24.25 -15.58 -25.16
CA LYS A 452 -24.19 -15.44 -26.61
C LYS A 452 -23.86 -16.72 -27.37
N ARG A 453 -23.67 -17.84 -26.65
CA ARG A 453 -23.34 -19.17 -27.19
C ARG A 453 -22.00 -19.22 -27.93
N ILE A 454 -21.07 -18.30 -27.60
CA ILE A 454 -19.68 -18.40 -28.03
C ILE A 454 -19.01 -19.47 -27.16
N GLN A 455 -18.32 -20.41 -27.81
CA GLN A 455 -17.71 -21.54 -27.10
C GLN A 455 -16.44 -21.10 -26.37
N LEU A 456 -16.21 -21.69 -25.19
CA LEU A 456 -15.03 -21.44 -24.38
C LEU A 456 -14.22 -22.71 -24.21
N ALA A 457 -12.92 -22.63 -24.49
CA ALA A 457 -11.95 -23.69 -24.24
C ALA A 457 -11.01 -23.31 -23.09
N MET A 458 -10.75 -24.28 -22.21
CA MET A 458 -9.68 -24.19 -21.24
C MET A 458 -8.40 -24.74 -21.86
N ASP A 459 -7.37 -23.91 -21.91
CA ASP A 459 -6.06 -24.24 -22.47
C ASP A 459 -5.04 -24.59 -21.38
N ASP A 460 -3.99 -25.32 -21.76
CA ASP A 460 -2.87 -25.76 -20.91
C ASP A 460 -3.27 -26.56 -19.64
N PHE A 461 -4.35 -27.35 -19.70
CA PHE A 461 -4.84 -28.08 -18.52
C PHE A 461 -3.76 -28.99 -17.92
N GLY A 462 -3.48 -28.78 -16.62
CA GLY A 462 -2.58 -29.62 -15.82
C GLY A 462 -1.13 -29.12 -15.74
N THR A 463 -0.85 -27.93 -16.24
CA THR A 463 0.40 -27.17 -15.96
C THR A 463 0.27 -26.28 -14.70
N GLY A 464 -0.93 -26.19 -14.11
CA GLY A 464 -1.30 -25.29 -13.00
C GLY A 464 -1.99 -25.95 -11.79
N TYR A 465 -2.68 -25.12 -10.99
CA TYR A 465 -3.23 -25.41 -9.65
C TYR A 465 -4.62 -26.09 -9.64
N SER A 466 -5.20 -26.48 -10.78
CA SER A 466 -6.57 -26.98 -10.83
C SER A 466 -6.68 -28.41 -10.29
N SER A 467 -7.31 -28.55 -9.12
CA SER A 467 -7.81 -29.83 -8.67
C SER A 467 -8.88 -30.35 -9.63
N LEU A 468 -8.89 -31.67 -9.89
CA LEU A 468 -9.93 -32.36 -10.67
C LEU A 468 -11.37 -32.01 -10.21
N GLU A 469 -11.52 -31.65 -8.92
CA GLU A 469 -12.75 -31.13 -8.33
C GLU A 469 -13.26 -29.88 -9.06
N ARG A 470 -12.38 -28.93 -9.41
CA ARG A 470 -12.77 -27.68 -10.09
C ARG A 470 -13.13 -27.91 -11.55
N LEU A 471 -12.50 -28.87 -12.23
CA LEU A 471 -12.80 -29.20 -13.64
C LEU A 471 -14.29 -29.50 -13.85
N ALA A 472 -14.94 -30.06 -12.83
CA ALA A 472 -16.35 -30.39 -12.84
C ALA A 472 -17.28 -29.16 -12.76
N ASP A 473 -16.83 -28.07 -12.12
CA ASP A 473 -17.59 -26.85 -11.86
C ASP A 473 -17.19 -25.68 -12.78
N LEU A 474 -16.13 -25.85 -13.56
CA LEU A 474 -15.67 -24.86 -14.53
C LEU A 474 -16.69 -24.71 -15.66
N ASP A 475 -16.98 -23.49 -16.05
CA ASP A 475 -18.02 -23.16 -17.02
C ASP A 475 -17.48 -23.07 -18.46
N VAL A 476 -16.73 -24.10 -18.88
CA VAL A 476 -16.13 -24.25 -20.22
C VAL A 476 -16.78 -25.37 -21.04
N ASP A 477 -16.73 -25.25 -22.37
CA ASP A 477 -17.28 -26.24 -23.31
C ASP A 477 -16.24 -27.29 -23.71
N ILE A 478 -14.98 -26.87 -23.81
CA ILE A 478 -13.85 -27.68 -24.26
C ILE A 478 -12.72 -27.62 -23.23
N VAL A 479 -12.07 -28.75 -22.98
CA VAL A 479 -10.83 -28.84 -22.19
C VAL A 479 -9.72 -29.32 -23.10
N LYS A 480 -8.66 -28.52 -23.24
CA LYS A 480 -7.46 -28.88 -23.99
C LYS A 480 -6.40 -29.42 -23.01
N VAL A 481 -6.01 -30.68 -23.21
CA VAL A 481 -5.03 -31.37 -22.38
C VAL A 481 -3.64 -31.13 -22.95
N ASP A 482 -2.76 -30.53 -22.16
CA ASP A 482 -1.42 -30.14 -22.60
C ASP A 482 -0.54 -31.34 -23.00
N ARG A 483 0.40 -31.07 -23.90
CA ARG A 483 1.39 -32.01 -24.41
C ARG A 483 2.21 -32.71 -23.32
N PHE A 484 2.42 -32.09 -22.16
CA PHE A 484 3.11 -32.71 -21.04
C PHE A 484 2.51 -34.09 -20.67
N PHE A 485 1.17 -34.20 -20.71
CA PHE A 485 0.46 -35.44 -20.46
C PHE A 485 0.63 -36.47 -21.59
N VAL A 486 0.63 -36.01 -22.84
CA VAL A 486 0.78 -36.87 -24.02
C VAL A 486 2.14 -37.57 -24.04
N LYS A 487 3.23 -36.85 -23.76
CA LYS A 487 4.56 -37.46 -23.64
C LYS A 487 4.64 -38.52 -22.55
N ALA A 488 3.86 -38.32 -21.48
CA ALA A 488 3.83 -39.22 -20.34
C ALA A 488 3.07 -40.53 -20.62
N LEU A 489 2.26 -40.60 -21.69
CA LEU A 489 1.48 -41.78 -22.10
C LEU A 489 2.35 -43.01 -22.33
N HIS A 490 3.56 -42.86 -22.84
CA HIS A 490 4.43 -44.01 -23.15
C HIS A 490 5.34 -44.43 -21.98
N THR A 491 5.32 -43.68 -20.87
CA THR A 491 6.26 -43.87 -19.76
C THR A 491 5.71 -44.69 -18.59
N SER A 492 4.39 -44.68 -18.36
CA SER A 492 3.76 -45.52 -17.33
C SER A 492 2.28 -45.77 -17.62
N GLN A 493 1.78 -46.94 -17.22
CA GLN A 493 0.34 -47.26 -17.27
C GLN A 493 -0.47 -46.27 -16.42
N HIS A 494 0.08 -45.84 -15.28
CA HIS A 494 -0.52 -44.85 -14.38
C HIS A 494 -0.89 -43.53 -15.09
N ASN A 495 -0.04 -43.02 -15.97
CA ASN A 495 -0.30 -41.78 -16.71
C ASN A 495 -1.42 -41.95 -17.76
N ARG A 496 -1.50 -43.12 -18.40
CA ARG A 496 -2.60 -43.44 -19.33
C ARG A 496 -3.94 -43.46 -18.60
N ASP A 497 -3.99 -44.16 -17.47
CA ASP A 497 -5.19 -44.32 -16.66
C ASP A 497 -5.66 -42.95 -16.09
N PHE A 498 -4.71 -42.07 -15.74
CA PHE A 498 -5.01 -40.70 -15.32
C PHE A 498 -5.67 -39.87 -16.43
N ILE A 499 -5.10 -39.85 -17.63
CA ILE A 499 -5.63 -39.08 -18.77
C ILE A 499 -7.00 -39.63 -19.20
N GLU A 500 -7.18 -40.95 -19.23
CA GLU A 500 -8.50 -41.56 -19.49
C GLU A 500 -9.54 -41.13 -18.45
N SER A 501 -9.15 -41.06 -17.18
CA SER A 501 -10.03 -40.60 -16.09
C SER A 501 -10.43 -39.13 -16.24
N VAL A 502 -9.48 -38.27 -16.65
CA VAL A 502 -9.76 -36.85 -16.97
C VAL A 502 -10.76 -36.76 -18.13
N ILE A 503 -10.54 -37.53 -19.19
CA ILE A 503 -11.43 -37.55 -20.36
C ILE A 503 -12.86 -37.96 -19.95
N ARG A 504 -12.98 -39.07 -19.20
CA ARG A 504 -14.28 -39.54 -18.69
C ARG A 504 -14.96 -38.50 -17.78
N LEU A 505 -14.21 -37.81 -16.92
CA LEU A 505 -14.75 -36.76 -16.05
C LEU A 505 -15.33 -35.60 -16.86
N CYS A 506 -14.61 -35.14 -17.89
CA CYS A 506 -15.09 -34.11 -18.81
C CYS A 506 -16.38 -34.54 -19.51
N HIS A 507 -16.44 -35.76 -20.05
CA HIS A 507 -17.63 -36.29 -20.73
C HIS A 507 -18.84 -36.40 -19.80
N ASN A 508 -18.64 -36.82 -18.54
CA ASN A 508 -19.69 -36.88 -17.53
C ASN A 508 -20.32 -35.49 -17.25
N ARG A 509 -19.57 -34.41 -17.53
CA ARG A 509 -20.03 -33.02 -17.45
C ARG A 509 -20.36 -32.40 -18.81
N ARG A 510 -20.49 -33.23 -19.86
CA ARG A 510 -20.81 -32.84 -21.24
C ARG A 510 -19.81 -31.85 -21.85
N LYS A 511 -18.55 -31.92 -21.42
CA LYS A 511 -17.44 -31.17 -21.97
C LYS A 511 -16.73 -32.02 -23.01
N LYS A 512 -16.27 -31.39 -24.10
CA LYS A 512 -15.38 -32.05 -25.06
C LYS A 512 -13.94 -31.98 -24.59
N VAL A 513 -13.14 -32.95 -24.98
CA VAL A 513 -11.70 -32.99 -24.70
C VAL A 513 -10.90 -32.96 -25.99
N CYS A 514 -10.00 -31.98 -26.08
CA CYS A 514 -8.98 -31.91 -27.11
C CYS A 514 -7.63 -32.30 -26.49
N VAL A 515 -6.89 -33.19 -27.13
CA VAL A 515 -5.54 -33.55 -26.68
C VAL A 515 -4.49 -32.91 -27.58
N GLU A 516 -3.59 -32.15 -26.99
CA GLU A 516 -2.61 -31.36 -27.71
C GLU A 516 -1.22 -31.98 -27.77
N GLY A 517 -0.45 -31.56 -28.77
CA GLY A 517 0.94 -31.96 -28.92
C GLY A 517 1.13 -33.43 -29.27
N VAL A 518 0.15 -34.04 -29.95
CA VAL A 518 0.27 -35.38 -30.54
C VAL A 518 1.23 -35.32 -31.74
N GLU A 519 2.38 -35.98 -31.63
CA GLU A 519 3.44 -35.96 -32.62
C GLU A 519 3.65 -37.32 -33.31
N THR A 520 3.25 -38.42 -32.68
CA THR A 520 3.40 -39.76 -33.23
C THR A 520 2.08 -40.48 -33.46
N ARG A 521 2.14 -41.55 -34.26
CA ARG A 521 1.00 -42.43 -34.50
C ARG A 521 0.59 -43.16 -33.23
N GLU A 522 1.55 -43.61 -32.43
CA GLU A 522 1.32 -44.34 -31.19
C GLU A 522 0.62 -43.46 -30.13
N GLU A 523 0.95 -42.17 -30.09
CA GLU A 523 0.27 -41.18 -29.24
C GLU A 523 -1.19 -41.01 -29.68
N TRP A 524 -1.44 -40.84 -30.99
CA TRP A 524 -2.79 -40.76 -31.54
C TRP A 524 -3.63 -42.02 -31.25
N GLU A 525 -3.08 -43.21 -31.48
CA GLU A 525 -3.76 -44.48 -31.21
C GLU A 525 -4.14 -44.61 -29.73
N SER A 526 -3.23 -44.21 -28.83
CA SER A 526 -3.49 -44.21 -27.39
C SER A 526 -4.63 -43.24 -27.02
N VAL A 527 -4.59 -42.01 -27.54
CA VAL A 527 -5.61 -40.99 -27.29
C VAL A 527 -6.98 -41.40 -27.85
N ARG A 528 -7.00 -42.03 -29.03
CA ARG A 528 -8.21 -42.58 -29.65
C ARG A 528 -8.85 -43.66 -28.79
N LEU A 529 -8.07 -44.56 -28.21
CA LEU A 529 -8.57 -45.62 -27.32
C LEU A 529 -9.17 -45.07 -26.02
N MET A 530 -8.69 -43.91 -25.56
CA MET A 530 -9.24 -43.20 -24.41
C MET A 530 -10.53 -42.42 -24.73
N ASN A 531 -10.98 -42.46 -25.99
CA ASN A 531 -12.17 -41.78 -26.49
C ASN A 531 -12.14 -40.25 -26.37
N ALA A 532 -10.97 -39.60 -26.47
CA ALA A 532 -10.93 -38.13 -26.59
C ALA A 532 -11.78 -37.65 -27.80
N ASP A 533 -12.26 -36.40 -27.80
CA ASP A 533 -13.11 -35.93 -28.90
C ASP A 533 -12.26 -35.42 -30.08
N CYS A 534 -11.20 -34.68 -29.77
CA CYS A 534 -10.40 -33.97 -30.77
C CYS A 534 -8.90 -34.10 -30.46
N ILE A 535 -8.08 -33.93 -31.49
CA ILE A 535 -6.62 -33.89 -31.34
C ILE A 535 -6.01 -32.74 -32.12
N GLN A 536 -4.85 -32.30 -31.63
CA GLN A 536 -4.00 -31.32 -32.30
C GLN A 536 -2.53 -31.67 -32.08
N GLY A 537 -1.70 -31.48 -33.10
CA GLY A 537 -0.25 -31.69 -32.97
C GLY A 537 0.46 -31.94 -34.30
N PHE A 538 1.78 -32.10 -34.23
CA PHE A 538 2.63 -32.22 -35.41
C PHE A 538 2.46 -33.54 -36.17
N TYR A 539 1.81 -34.54 -35.56
CA TYR A 539 1.40 -35.75 -36.28
C TYR A 539 0.46 -35.42 -37.45
N ILE A 540 -0.43 -34.44 -37.24
CA ILE A 540 -1.37 -33.95 -38.26
C ILE A 540 -0.69 -32.91 -39.13
N SER A 541 -0.26 -31.81 -38.51
CA SER A 541 0.45 -30.74 -39.19
C SER A 541 1.09 -29.77 -38.22
N ARG A 542 2.15 -29.12 -38.69
CA ARG A 542 2.64 -27.89 -38.07
C ARG A 542 1.69 -26.73 -38.41
N PRO A 543 1.73 -25.61 -37.67
CA PRO A 543 1.00 -24.41 -38.08
C PRO A 543 1.44 -23.95 -39.48
N VAL A 544 0.48 -23.67 -40.35
CA VAL A 544 0.69 -23.34 -41.77
C VAL A 544 -0.01 -22.05 -42.17
N GLU A 545 0.42 -21.44 -43.27
CA GLU A 545 -0.20 -20.22 -43.81
C GLU A 545 -1.63 -20.49 -44.33
N LYS A 546 -2.47 -19.43 -44.33
CA LYS A 546 -3.91 -19.50 -44.66
C LYS A 546 -4.22 -20.26 -45.95
N ASP A 547 -3.52 -19.94 -47.03
CA ASP A 547 -3.80 -20.49 -48.37
C ASP A 547 -3.39 -21.96 -48.47
N PHE A 548 -2.29 -22.33 -47.80
CA PHE A 548 -1.88 -23.73 -47.68
C PHE A 548 -2.91 -24.51 -46.86
N PHE A 549 -3.35 -23.94 -45.73
CA PHE A 549 -4.36 -24.56 -44.88
C PHE A 549 -5.64 -24.85 -45.67
N PHE A 550 -6.15 -23.84 -46.37
CA PHE A 550 -7.36 -23.96 -47.15
C PHE A 550 -7.25 -25.05 -48.22
N SER A 551 -6.17 -25.05 -49.00
CA SER A 551 -5.99 -25.99 -50.12
C SER A 551 -5.80 -27.44 -49.67
N HIS A 552 -5.16 -27.69 -48.52
CA HIS A 552 -4.78 -29.03 -48.08
C HIS A 552 -5.74 -29.67 -47.06
N TYR A 553 -6.46 -28.85 -46.28
CA TYR A 553 -7.29 -29.33 -45.18
C TYR A 553 -8.78 -29.00 -45.32
N VAL A 554 -9.15 -27.98 -46.12
CA VAL A 554 -10.55 -27.50 -46.22
C VAL A 554 -11.16 -27.79 -47.59
N ALA A 555 -10.49 -27.41 -48.67
CA ALA A 555 -11.00 -27.55 -50.05
C ALA A 555 -11.01 -29.01 -50.53
N VAL A 556 -10.06 -29.81 -50.02
CA VAL A 556 -10.04 -31.26 -50.17
C VAL A 556 -10.52 -31.80 -48.83
N SER A 557 -11.64 -32.54 -48.80
CA SER A 557 -12.15 -33.18 -47.59
C SER A 557 -11.08 -34.15 -47.07
N PHE A 558 -10.19 -33.67 -46.21
CA PHE A 558 -9.08 -34.44 -45.67
C PHE A 558 -9.67 -35.56 -44.82
N ASP A 559 -9.65 -36.79 -45.35
CA ASP A 559 -9.84 -37.99 -44.55
C ASP A 559 -8.45 -38.54 -44.21
N GLY A 560 -8.14 -38.73 -42.94
CA GLY A 560 -6.82 -39.21 -42.52
C GLY A 560 -6.58 -40.69 -42.85
N LYS A 561 -7.26 -41.26 -43.85
CA LYS A 561 -7.22 -42.71 -44.14
C LYS A 561 -5.83 -43.21 -44.50
N ASN A 562 -4.98 -42.35 -45.07
CA ASN A 562 -3.56 -42.67 -45.33
C ASN A 562 -2.70 -42.71 -44.05
N LEU A 563 -3.11 -42.06 -42.96
CA LEU A 563 -2.45 -42.09 -41.66
C LEU A 563 -2.92 -43.29 -40.80
N ALA A 564 -4.13 -43.81 -41.05
CA ALA A 564 -4.87 -44.71 -40.18
C ALA A 564 -4.76 -46.24 -40.48
N GLY A 565 -3.70 -46.72 -41.15
CA GLY A 565 -3.57 -48.12 -41.63
C GLY A 565 -3.96 -49.24 -40.63
N ALA A 566 -4.43 -50.38 -41.15
CA ALA A 566 -5.19 -51.45 -40.48
C ALA A 566 -4.71 -51.90 -39.07
N ILE A 567 -5.70 -52.11 -38.18
CA ILE A 567 -5.59 -52.33 -36.72
C ILE A 567 -5.61 -53.83 -36.39
N ASP A 568 -4.69 -54.28 -35.54
CA ASP A 568 -4.74 -55.61 -34.90
C ASP A 568 -5.21 -55.44 -33.43
N ARG A 569 -6.51 -55.67 -33.22
CA ARG A 569 -7.21 -55.44 -31.93
C ARG A 569 -6.80 -56.41 -30.83
N GLU A 570 -6.31 -57.61 -31.17
CA GLU A 570 -5.98 -58.63 -30.17
C GLU A 570 -4.67 -58.33 -29.44
N ARG A 571 -3.71 -57.69 -30.10
CA ARG A 571 -2.36 -57.49 -29.55
C ARG A 571 -2.27 -56.42 -28.44
N LEU A 572 -3.29 -55.57 -28.30
CA LEU A 572 -3.33 -54.46 -27.34
C LEU A 572 -4.26 -54.71 -26.13
N GLN A 573 -5.14 -55.71 -26.20
CA GLN A 573 -6.05 -56.04 -25.09
C GLN A 573 -5.37 -56.81 -23.94
N ASP A 574 -4.24 -57.48 -24.20
CA ASP A 574 -3.53 -58.29 -23.21
C ASP A 574 -2.73 -57.48 -22.14
N HIS A 575 -2.77 -56.15 -22.18
CA HIS A 575 -2.11 -55.28 -21.18
C HIS A 575 -3.05 -54.59 -20.19
N LEU A 576 -4.36 -54.91 -20.19
CA LEU A 576 -5.33 -54.39 -19.22
C LEU A 576 -5.77 -55.51 -18.27
N VAL A 577 -4.94 -55.83 -17.26
CA VAL A 577 -5.31 -56.75 -16.19
C VAL A 577 -4.93 -56.20 -14.81
N ASN A 578 -5.86 -55.48 -14.16
CA ASN A 578 -6.49 -55.85 -12.87
C ASN A 578 -7.33 -54.66 -12.33
N ASP A 579 -8.66 -54.81 -12.34
CA ASP A 579 -9.68 -53.85 -11.89
C ASP A 579 -9.51 -53.28 -10.47
N ARG A 580 -8.65 -53.90 -9.65
CA ARG A 580 -8.39 -53.47 -8.27
C ARG A 580 -7.32 -52.39 -8.19
N GLU A 581 -6.22 -52.52 -8.95
CA GLU A 581 -5.14 -51.52 -8.95
C GLU A 581 -5.55 -50.22 -9.65
N LEU A 582 -6.35 -50.33 -10.71
CA LEU A 582 -6.97 -49.20 -11.42
C LEU A 582 -7.84 -48.34 -10.47
N LEU A 583 -8.69 -49.00 -9.67
CA LEU A 583 -9.53 -48.33 -8.67
C LEU A 583 -8.68 -47.61 -7.62
N PHE A 584 -7.61 -48.25 -7.12
CA PHE A 584 -6.71 -47.65 -6.13
C PHE A 584 -5.89 -46.48 -6.68
N ALA A 585 -5.50 -46.52 -7.96
CA ALA A 585 -4.82 -45.40 -8.62
C ALA A 585 -5.75 -44.20 -8.81
N MET A 586 -6.98 -44.42 -9.27
CA MET A 586 -8.03 -43.39 -9.39
C MET A 586 -8.35 -42.73 -8.03
N MET A 587 -8.37 -43.51 -6.96
CA MET A 587 -8.65 -43.02 -5.61
C MET A 587 -7.54 -42.13 -5.02
N ASN A 588 -6.27 -42.35 -5.38
CA ASN A 588 -5.14 -41.55 -4.86
C ASN A 588 -4.85 -40.29 -5.69
N ALA A 589 -5.50 -40.11 -6.84
CA ALA A 589 -5.38 -38.91 -7.67
C ALA A 589 -6.27 -37.75 -7.19
N THR A 590 -7.18 -37.97 -6.23
CA THR A 590 -8.02 -36.93 -5.64
C THR A 590 -7.42 -36.41 -4.32
N PRO A 591 -7.39 -35.09 -4.10
CA PRO A 591 -6.97 -34.50 -2.82
C PRO A 591 -8.02 -34.70 -1.70
N LEU A 592 -9.17 -35.32 -2.00
CA LEU A 592 -10.24 -35.59 -1.04
C LEU A 592 -9.99 -36.92 -0.31
N SER A 593 -10.28 -36.98 0.99
CA SER A 593 -10.35 -38.23 1.74
C SER A 593 -11.47 -39.10 1.15
N LEU A 594 -11.14 -40.25 0.58
CA LEU A 594 -12.08 -41.11 -0.16
C LEU A 594 -12.08 -42.54 0.38
N MET A 595 -13.27 -43.10 0.59
CA MET A 595 -13.51 -44.48 0.99
C MET A 595 -14.60 -45.12 0.13
N ILE A 596 -14.49 -46.40 -0.17
CA ILE A 596 -15.47 -47.16 -0.95
C ILE A 596 -16.12 -48.22 -0.07
N TRP A 597 -17.45 -48.27 -0.12
CA TRP A 597 -18.29 -49.12 0.71
C TRP A 597 -19.06 -50.13 -0.13
N ASN A 598 -19.12 -51.38 0.32
CA ASN A 598 -20.02 -52.40 -0.25
C ASN A 598 -21.43 -52.32 0.36
N ARG A 599 -22.35 -53.14 -0.16
CA ARG A 599 -23.73 -53.24 0.36
C ARG A 599 -23.83 -53.82 1.77
N GLN A 600 -22.77 -54.48 2.25
CA GLN A 600 -22.63 -55.01 3.60
C GLN A 600 -22.09 -53.95 4.59
N PHE A 601 -21.89 -52.70 4.14
CA PHE A 601 -21.33 -51.58 4.91
C PHE A 601 -19.87 -51.76 5.33
N GLU A 602 -19.11 -52.56 4.60
CA GLU A 602 -17.68 -52.77 4.79
C GLU A 602 -16.90 -51.86 3.84
N ILE A 603 -15.76 -51.34 4.31
CA ILE A 603 -14.87 -50.51 3.50
C ILE A 603 -14.04 -51.44 2.61
N LEU A 604 -14.24 -51.36 1.30
CA LEU A 604 -13.49 -52.12 0.29
C LEU A 604 -12.11 -51.53 0.03
N ALA A 605 -11.99 -50.20 0.13
CA ALA A 605 -10.79 -49.43 -0.21
C ALA A 605 -10.83 -48.03 0.41
N CYS A 606 -9.67 -47.46 0.73
CA CYS A 606 -9.49 -46.05 1.07
C CYS A 606 -8.22 -45.48 0.43
N ASN A 607 -8.19 -44.17 0.19
CA ASN A 607 -7.02 -43.49 -0.36
C ASN A 607 -6.08 -42.94 0.73
N GLU A 608 -4.92 -42.43 0.32
CA GLU A 608 -3.94 -41.83 1.24
C GLU A 608 -4.44 -40.59 1.95
N GLU A 609 -5.27 -39.77 1.31
CA GLU A 609 -5.85 -38.58 1.94
C GLU A 609 -6.81 -38.97 3.07
N ALA A 610 -7.50 -40.12 2.97
CA ALA A 610 -8.27 -40.66 4.08
C ALA A 610 -7.36 -41.05 5.25
N VAL A 611 -6.26 -41.75 4.98
CA VAL A 611 -5.28 -42.10 6.02
C VAL A 611 -4.73 -40.84 6.71
N ARG A 612 -4.43 -39.78 5.95
CA ARG A 612 -3.95 -38.50 6.49
C ARG A 612 -5.00 -37.74 7.29
N LEU A 613 -6.24 -37.64 6.79
CA LEU A 613 -7.33 -36.93 7.46
C LEU A 613 -7.63 -37.54 8.84
N PHE A 614 -7.67 -38.88 8.92
CA PHE A 614 -7.93 -39.61 10.17
C PHE A 614 -6.67 -39.84 11.02
N GLY A 615 -5.49 -39.57 10.46
CA GLY A 615 -4.21 -39.83 11.10
C GLY A 615 -3.92 -41.32 11.35
N ALA A 616 -4.45 -42.22 10.52
CA ALA A 616 -4.26 -43.65 10.69
C ALA A 616 -2.82 -44.08 10.32
N ASP A 617 -2.31 -45.17 10.92
CA ASP A 617 -0.94 -45.65 10.66
C ASP A 617 -0.78 -46.21 9.24
N ASN A 618 -1.82 -46.87 8.72
CA ASN A 618 -1.85 -47.42 7.38
C ASN A 618 -3.31 -47.65 6.95
N ARG A 619 -3.49 -47.91 5.65
CA ARG A 619 -4.82 -48.14 5.03
C ARG A 619 -5.54 -49.34 5.65
N THR A 620 -4.83 -50.44 5.93
CA THR A 620 -5.40 -51.66 6.51
C THR A 620 -6.06 -51.38 7.86
N ARG A 621 -5.38 -50.64 8.73
CA ARG A 621 -5.90 -50.27 10.06
C ARG A 621 -7.15 -49.38 9.98
N LEU A 622 -7.17 -48.43 9.04
CA LEU A 622 -8.33 -47.56 8.82
C LEU A 622 -9.54 -48.33 8.29
N ILE A 623 -9.30 -49.35 7.46
CA ILE A 623 -10.36 -50.21 6.88
C ILE A 623 -10.93 -51.17 7.95
N GLU A 624 -10.06 -51.78 8.75
CA GLU A 624 -10.47 -52.80 9.74
C GLU A 624 -11.12 -52.20 11.00
N ASP A 625 -10.75 -50.97 11.38
CA ASP A 625 -11.20 -50.33 12.63
C ASP A 625 -11.73 -48.90 12.43
N PHE A 626 -12.46 -48.65 11.34
CA PHE A 626 -13.01 -47.30 11.06
C PHE A 626 -13.94 -46.77 12.17
N ASP A 627 -14.65 -47.67 12.85
CA ASP A 627 -15.57 -47.33 13.94
C ASP A 627 -14.89 -46.57 15.08
N SER A 628 -13.60 -46.78 15.33
CA SER A 628 -12.85 -46.10 16.40
C SER A 628 -12.56 -44.62 16.09
N TYR A 629 -12.66 -44.23 14.81
CA TYR A 629 -12.51 -42.85 14.33
C TYR A 629 -13.83 -42.05 14.35
N SER A 630 -14.87 -42.56 15.00
CA SER A 630 -16.11 -41.84 15.29
C SER A 630 -16.40 -41.88 16.79
N PRO A 631 -16.84 -40.76 17.41
CA PRO A 631 -17.25 -40.77 18.81
C PRO A 631 -18.47 -41.69 18.98
N PRO A 632 -18.70 -42.29 20.17
CA PRO A 632 -19.82 -43.21 20.38
C PRO A 632 -21.20 -42.59 20.05
N ARG A 633 -21.33 -41.27 20.22
CA ARG A 633 -22.53 -40.49 19.89
C ARG A 633 -22.16 -39.22 19.12
N GLN A 634 -23.01 -38.86 18.15
CA GLN A 634 -22.92 -37.62 17.40
C GLN A 634 -23.55 -36.44 18.20
N PRO A 635 -23.26 -35.17 17.85
CA PRO A 635 -23.78 -33.99 18.58
C PRO A 635 -25.30 -33.94 18.76
N ASN A 636 -26.06 -34.64 17.93
CA ASN A 636 -27.51 -34.77 18.03
C ASN A 636 -27.99 -35.91 18.96
N GLY A 637 -27.09 -36.54 19.71
CA GLY A 637 -27.39 -37.57 20.73
C GLY A 637 -27.56 -39.00 20.21
N GLN A 638 -27.55 -39.21 18.88
CA GLN A 638 -27.71 -40.52 18.24
C GLN A 638 -26.40 -41.32 18.25
N GLU A 639 -26.51 -42.65 18.30
CA GLU A 639 -25.35 -43.56 18.21
C GLU A 639 -24.73 -43.53 16.80
N SER A 640 -23.42 -43.32 16.73
CA SER A 640 -22.70 -43.15 15.47
C SER A 640 -22.75 -44.40 14.59
N ARG A 641 -22.68 -45.61 15.19
CA ARG A 641 -22.71 -46.90 14.49
C ARG A 641 -24.00 -47.14 13.70
N THR A 642 -25.14 -46.81 14.29
CA THR A 642 -26.45 -46.96 13.65
C THR A 642 -26.62 -45.93 12.54
N LYS A 643 -26.23 -44.68 12.83
CA LYS A 643 -26.41 -43.55 11.92
C LYS A 643 -25.52 -43.61 10.67
N VAL A 644 -24.32 -44.19 10.73
CA VAL A 644 -23.45 -44.32 9.55
C VAL A 644 -24.03 -45.32 8.54
N ARG A 645 -24.62 -46.42 9.03
CA ARG A 645 -25.29 -47.42 8.18
C ARG A 645 -26.50 -46.83 7.48
N ASP A 646 -27.33 -46.10 8.22
CA ASP A 646 -28.52 -45.43 7.65
C ASP A 646 -28.14 -44.46 6.53
N ARG A 647 -27.07 -43.67 6.71
CA ARG A 647 -26.61 -42.71 5.69
C ARG A 647 -25.99 -43.37 4.46
N ILE A 648 -25.18 -44.42 4.64
CA ILE A 648 -24.64 -45.18 3.50
C ILE A 648 -25.78 -45.87 2.75
N PHE A 649 -26.77 -46.40 3.47
CA PHE A 649 -27.95 -47.02 2.88
C PHE A 649 -28.80 -46.01 2.09
N GLU A 650 -28.98 -44.79 2.60
CA GLU A 650 -29.61 -43.68 1.87
C GLU A 650 -28.88 -43.36 0.56
N ALA A 651 -27.54 -43.36 0.54
CA ALA A 651 -26.79 -43.17 -0.70
C ALA A 651 -27.02 -44.33 -1.69
N PHE A 652 -27.07 -45.56 -1.20
CA PHE A 652 -27.41 -46.72 -2.05
C PHE A 652 -28.80 -46.64 -2.66
N LEU A 653 -29.78 -46.01 -2.00
CA LEU A 653 -31.13 -45.84 -2.55
C LEU A 653 -31.24 -44.61 -3.46
N ASN A 654 -30.85 -43.45 -2.94
CA ASN A 654 -31.10 -42.15 -3.55
C ASN A 654 -30.00 -41.68 -4.51
N GLY A 655 -28.92 -42.45 -4.65
CA GLY A 655 -27.80 -42.15 -5.52
C GLY A 655 -26.77 -41.17 -4.93
N LYS A 656 -27.17 -40.29 -4.00
CA LYS A 656 -26.28 -39.40 -3.24
C LYS A 656 -26.89 -39.09 -1.88
N THR A 657 -26.05 -38.98 -0.85
CA THR A 657 -26.41 -38.33 0.42
C THR A 657 -25.27 -37.43 0.89
N GLN A 658 -25.58 -36.37 1.62
CA GLN A 658 -24.60 -35.44 2.19
C GLN A 658 -25.03 -35.07 3.59
N PHE A 659 -24.10 -35.13 4.54
CA PHE A 659 -24.39 -34.90 5.94
C PHE A 659 -23.13 -34.46 6.70
N LYS A 660 -23.34 -33.70 7.78
CA LYS A 660 -22.26 -33.31 8.69
C LYS A 660 -22.01 -34.41 9.72
N TRP A 661 -20.74 -34.65 10.01
CA TRP A 661 -20.29 -35.69 10.93
C TRP A 661 -19.17 -35.20 11.83
N MET A 662 -19.11 -35.72 13.05
CA MET A 662 -17.99 -35.49 13.96
C MET A 662 -17.13 -36.74 14.00
N HIS A 663 -15.85 -36.61 13.65
CA HIS A 663 -14.87 -37.69 13.70
C HIS A 663 -13.86 -37.51 14.82
N LEU A 664 -13.14 -38.58 15.15
CA LEU A 664 -11.99 -38.59 16.06
C LEU A 664 -10.71 -38.76 15.24
N ASP A 665 -9.66 -38.02 15.59
CA ASP A 665 -8.31 -38.29 15.10
C ASP A 665 -7.64 -39.44 15.89
N ARG A 666 -6.45 -39.87 15.48
CA ARG A 666 -5.65 -40.90 16.19
C ARG A 666 -5.32 -40.57 17.65
N HIS A 667 -5.45 -39.32 18.07
CA HIS A 667 -5.20 -38.84 19.43
C HIS A 667 -6.50 -38.65 20.24
N GLY A 668 -7.67 -38.93 19.64
CA GLY A 668 -8.97 -38.79 20.27
C GLY A 668 -9.57 -37.38 20.21
N HIS A 669 -9.01 -36.45 19.43
CA HIS A 669 -9.59 -35.13 19.25
C HIS A 669 -10.74 -35.15 18.26
N GLN A 670 -11.83 -34.46 18.60
CA GLN A 670 -12.99 -34.34 17.73
C GLN A 670 -12.78 -33.27 16.66
N PHE A 671 -13.11 -33.59 15.40
CA PHE A 671 -13.12 -32.63 14.30
C PHE A 671 -14.36 -32.79 13.40
N PRO A 672 -14.98 -31.68 12.98
CA PRO A 672 -16.16 -31.73 12.13
C PRO A 672 -15.80 -31.88 10.67
N VAL A 673 -16.50 -32.77 9.98
CA VAL A 673 -16.42 -32.93 8.53
C VAL A 673 -17.81 -32.86 7.91
N GLU A 674 -17.85 -32.54 6.62
CA GLU A 674 -18.99 -32.86 5.78
C GLU A 674 -18.68 -34.12 4.98
N VAL A 675 -19.51 -35.14 5.17
CA VAL A 675 -19.41 -36.41 4.45
C VAL A 675 -20.40 -36.39 3.30
N THR A 676 -19.91 -36.63 2.10
CA THR A 676 -20.75 -36.87 0.93
C THR A 676 -20.56 -38.29 0.45
N CYS A 677 -21.65 -39.02 0.35
CA CYS A 677 -21.70 -40.39 -0.16
C CYS A 677 -22.38 -40.39 -1.53
N VAL A 678 -21.76 -40.99 -2.53
CA VAL A 678 -22.28 -41.09 -3.89
C VAL A 678 -22.28 -42.55 -4.33
N ARG A 679 -23.40 -43.02 -4.86
CA ARG A 679 -23.51 -44.36 -5.44
C ARG A 679 -22.85 -44.35 -6.82
N ILE A 680 -21.89 -45.23 -7.02
CA ILE A 680 -21.18 -45.41 -8.29
C ILE A 680 -21.38 -46.83 -8.80
N PRO A 681 -21.57 -47.04 -10.12
CA PRO A 681 -21.57 -48.37 -10.71
C PRO A 681 -20.15 -48.98 -10.65
N TYR A 682 -20.05 -50.22 -10.20
CA TYR A 682 -18.79 -50.97 -10.11
C TYR A 682 -19.07 -52.47 -10.28
N GLN A 683 -18.44 -53.11 -11.28
CA GLN A 683 -18.52 -54.55 -11.58
C GLN A 683 -19.93 -55.16 -11.49
N ASN A 684 -20.83 -54.79 -12.42
CA ASN A 684 -22.22 -55.25 -12.50
C ASN A 684 -23.11 -54.99 -11.26
N ASP A 685 -22.62 -54.26 -10.25
CA ASP A 685 -23.39 -53.80 -9.09
C ASP A 685 -23.08 -52.31 -8.80
N HIS A 686 -23.49 -51.84 -7.64
CA HIS A 686 -23.19 -50.50 -7.14
C HIS A 686 -22.36 -50.57 -5.86
N VAL A 687 -21.42 -49.64 -5.73
CA VAL A 687 -20.72 -49.33 -4.47
C VAL A 687 -21.00 -47.88 -4.09
N VAL A 688 -20.75 -47.52 -2.83
CA VAL A 688 -20.86 -46.13 -2.38
C VAL A 688 -19.47 -45.57 -2.16
N ALA A 689 -19.12 -44.50 -2.86
CA ALA A 689 -17.93 -43.72 -2.58
C ALA A 689 -18.29 -42.62 -1.58
N SER A 690 -17.68 -42.62 -0.40
CA SER A 690 -17.80 -41.54 0.56
C SER A 690 -16.54 -40.68 0.56
N TYR A 691 -16.69 -39.37 0.54
CA TYR A 691 -15.59 -38.46 0.80
C TYR A 691 -15.91 -37.47 1.91
N ALA A 692 -14.89 -37.17 2.70
CA ALA A 692 -14.99 -36.28 3.86
C ALA A 692 -14.24 -34.98 3.59
N ARG A 693 -14.97 -33.86 3.65
CA ARG A 693 -14.43 -32.50 3.57
C ARG A 693 -14.27 -31.93 4.97
N ASP A 694 -13.06 -31.53 5.31
CA ASP A 694 -12.75 -30.90 6.58
C ASP A 694 -13.40 -29.50 6.69
N LEU A 695 -14.18 -29.27 7.74
CA LEU A 695 -14.90 -28.00 7.95
C LEU A 695 -14.15 -27.04 8.91
N ARG A 696 -12.93 -27.37 9.35
CA ARG A 696 -12.16 -26.52 10.28
C ARG A 696 -11.95 -25.09 9.75
N SER A 697 -11.63 -24.94 8.46
CA SER A 697 -11.37 -23.63 7.83
C SER A 697 -12.62 -22.76 7.64
N GLU A 698 -13.77 -23.35 7.31
CA GLU A 698 -15.04 -22.60 7.16
C GLU A 698 -15.60 -22.14 8.50
N LEU A 699 -15.50 -23.00 9.54
CA LEU A 699 -15.84 -22.60 10.92
C LEU A 699 -14.90 -21.50 11.43
N GLU A 700 -13.63 -21.51 11.04
CA GLU A 700 -12.70 -20.41 11.31
C GLU A 700 -13.09 -19.12 10.60
N VAL A 701 -13.56 -19.16 9.34
CA VAL A 701 -14.02 -17.97 8.59
C VAL A 701 -15.33 -17.42 9.15
N GLU A 702 -16.30 -18.27 9.48
CA GLU A 702 -17.59 -17.83 10.03
C GLU A 702 -17.44 -17.28 11.45
N GLN A 703 -16.58 -17.91 12.27
CA GLN A 703 -16.15 -17.34 13.56
C GLN A 703 -15.32 -16.08 13.37
N SER A 704 -14.47 -16.00 12.34
CA SER A 704 -13.68 -14.81 12.00
C SER A 704 -14.60 -13.66 11.58
N ASN A 705 -15.66 -13.87 10.82
CA ASN A 705 -16.61 -12.83 10.42
C ASN A 705 -17.48 -12.33 11.60
N LYS A 706 -17.98 -13.23 12.46
CA LYS A 706 -18.64 -12.82 13.72
C LYS A 706 -17.68 -12.09 14.66
N LYS A 707 -16.43 -12.55 14.74
CA LYS A 707 -15.37 -11.91 15.54
C LYS A 707 -14.88 -10.61 14.91
N PHE A 708 -14.92 -10.48 13.59
CA PHE A 708 -14.59 -9.28 12.82
C PHE A 708 -15.65 -8.22 13.02
N ARG A 709 -16.95 -8.56 12.91
CA ARG A 709 -18.05 -7.63 13.21
C ARG A 709 -18.02 -7.17 14.67
N LYS A 710 -17.81 -8.08 15.63
CA LYS A 710 -17.59 -7.72 17.05
C LYS A 710 -16.32 -6.89 17.27
N ARG A 711 -15.23 -7.16 16.54
CA ARG A 711 -14.00 -6.36 16.59
C ARG A 711 -14.18 -4.99 15.94
N LEU A 712 -14.96 -4.89 14.88
CA LEU A 712 -15.24 -3.64 14.18
C LEU A 712 -16.06 -2.71 15.09
N LEU A 713 -17.12 -3.22 15.73
CA LEU A 713 -17.83 -2.50 16.80
C LEU A 713 -16.87 -2.10 17.93
N ALA A 714 -16.09 -3.03 18.48
CA ALA A 714 -15.13 -2.71 19.53
C ALA A 714 -14.04 -1.70 19.11
N LEU A 715 -13.67 -1.62 17.83
CA LEU A 715 -12.75 -0.63 17.27
C LEU A 715 -13.42 0.74 17.10
N LEU A 716 -14.70 0.76 16.72
CA LEU A 716 -15.50 1.98 16.63
C LEU A 716 -15.84 2.54 18.02
N ASP A 717 -16.07 1.68 19.01
CA ASP A 717 -16.31 2.08 20.41
C ASP A 717 -15.02 2.51 21.12
N ALA A 718 -13.84 2.12 20.61
CA ALA A 718 -12.55 2.55 21.16
C ALA A 718 -12.19 4.00 20.78
N THR A 719 -12.94 4.65 19.89
CA THR A 719 -12.73 6.06 19.57
C THR A 719 -13.68 6.96 20.35
N PRO A 720 -13.22 8.10 20.91
CA PRO A 720 -14.07 9.06 21.60
C PRO A 720 -14.91 9.93 20.62
N LEU A 721 -15.03 9.51 19.36
CA LEU A 721 -15.71 10.26 18.29
C LEU A 721 -17.08 9.66 18.03
N CYS A 722 -18.12 10.48 17.88
CA CYS A 722 -19.44 10.00 17.43
C CYS A 722 -19.36 9.51 15.97
N LEU A 723 -19.56 8.20 15.76
CA LEU A 723 -19.44 7.53 14.46
C LEU A 723 -20.71 6.83 14.03
N ASN A 724 -20.96 6.86 12.72
CA ASN A 724 -21.96 6.03 12.08
C ASN A 724 -21.53 5.57 10.68
N LEU A 725 -22.13 4.48 10.17
CA LEU A 725 -21.85 3.92 8.85
C LEU A 725 -23.09 3.91 7.98
N TRP A 726 -22.91 4.27 6.72
CA TRP A 726 -23.94 4.38 5.71
C TRP A 726 -23.65 3.42 4.56
N ASN A 727 -24.65 2.65 4.14
CA ASN A 727 -24.54 1.79 2.96
C ASN A 727 -24.81 2.58 1.67
N LYS A 728 -24.66 1.91 0.53
CA LYS A 728 -24.91 2.48 -0.81
C LYS A 728 -26.37 2.90 -1.08
N LYS A 729 -27.32 2.49 -0.22
CA LYS A 729 -28.73 2.89 -0.29
C LYS A 729 -29.04 4.13 0.57
N PHE A 730 -28.01 4.78 1.12
CA PHE A 730 -28.15 5.89 2.07
C PHE A 730 -28.87 5.47 3.37
N GLU A 731 -28.76 4.20 3.76
CA GLU A 731 -29.28 3.71 5.04
C GLU A 731 -28.13 3.67 6.06
N ASN A 732 -28.40 4.15 7.27
CA ASN A 732 -27.49 3.96 8.39
C ASN A 732 -27.54 2.49 8.82
N VAL A 733 -26.39 1.83 8.92
CA VAL A 733 -26.32 0.39 9.22
C VAL A 733 -25.63 0.07 10.54
N MET A 734 -24.91 1.03 11.13
CA MET A 734 -24.19 0.86 12.39
C MET A 734 -23.81 2.20 13.01
N CYS A 735 -23.78 2.28 14.34
CA CYS A 735 -23.18 3.40 15.09
C CYS A 735 -22.34 2.91 16.28
N ASN A 736 -21.54 3.80 16.86
CA ASN A 736 -20.76 3.50 18.07
C ASN A 736 -21.39 4.08 19.34
N GLU A 737 -20.90 3.70 20.52
CA GLU A 737 -21.43 4.16 21.80
C GLU A 737 -21.38 5.69 21.97
N GLU A 738 -20.36 6.36 21.44
CA GLU A 738 -20.25 7.82 21.51
C GLU A 738 -21.35 8.53 20.72
N ALA A 739 -21.87 7.92 19.65
CA ALA A 739 -23.06 8.41 18.97
C ALA A 739 -24.29 8.32 19.87
N LEU A 740 -24.47 7.21 20.59
CA LEU A 740 -25.58 7.07 21.54
C LEU A 740 -25.48 8.09 22.67
N LYS A 741 -24.28 8.34 23.20
CA LYS A 741 -24.05 9.37 24.25
C LYS A 741 -24.33 10.79 23.76
N LEU A 742 -23.90 11.14 22.55
CA LEU A 742 -24.10 12.49 22.01
C LEU A 742 -25.60 12.84 21.86
N PHE A 743 -26.40 11.86 21.45
CA PHE A 743 -27.84 12.01 21.23
C PHE A 743 -28.72 11.53 22.40
N GLU A 744 -28.12 11.00 23.46
CA GLU A 744 -28.77 10.46 24.67
C GLU A 744 -29.80 9.36 24.36
N LEU A 745 -29.40 8.40 23.52
CA LEU A 745 -30.23 7.24 23.12
C LEU A 745 -29.84 5.97 23.88
N GLU A 746 -30.79 5.06 24.12
CA GLU A 746 -30.57 3.86 24.93
C GLU A 746 -29.89 2.72 24.14
N ASP A 747 -30.19 2.59 22.85
CA ASP A 747 -29.61 1.55 22.01
C ASP A 747 -29.39 1.96 20.53
N GLU A 748 -28.56 1.18 19.85
CA GLU A 748 -28.24 1.36 18.43
C GLU A 748 -29.48 1.26 17.51
N ARG A 749 -30.47 0.44 17.85
CA ARG A 749 -31.65 0.28 16.98
C ARG A 749 -32.46 1.56 16.92
N GLU A 750 -32.57 2.26 18.03
CA GLU A 750 -33.22 3.57 18.11
C GLU A 750 -32.49 4.62 17.26
N TYR A 751 -31.15 4.65 17.34
CA TYR A 751 -30.32 5.54 16.52
C TYR A 751 -30.52 5.28 15.02
N LEU A 752 -30.47 4.01 14.59
CA LEU A 752 -30.60 3.63 13.18
C LEU A 752 -32.01 3.90 12.64
N ALA A 753 -33.06 3.64 13.43
CA ALA A 753 -34.45 3.81 13.01
C ALA A 753 -34.87 5.29 12.90
N HIS A 754 -34.28 6.17 13.72
CA HIS A 754 -34.72 7.56 13.87
C HIS A 754 -33.65 8.60 13.55
N PHE A 755 -32.58 8.22 12.84
CA PHE A 755 -31.45 9.13 12.55
C PHE A 755 -31.88 10.47 11.93
N TYR A 756 -32.81 10.47 10.97
CA TYR A 756 -33.27 11.73 10.34
C TYR A 756 -34.05 12.65 11.30
N ALA A 757 -34.62 12.11 12.39
CA ALA A 757 -35.25 12.89 13.44
C ALA A 757 -34.24 13.56 14.39
N LEU A 758 -32.96 13.17 14.34
CA LEU A 758 -31.86 13.77 15.10
C LEU A 758 -31.31 15.05 14.44
N SER A 759 -32.09 15.65 13.55
CA SER A 759 -31.82 16.91 12.88
C SER A 759 -33.12 17.71 12.78
N PRO A 760 -33.08 19.05 12.83
CA PRO A 760 -34.26 19.87 12.59
C PRO A 760 -34.76 19.65 11.15
N GLU A 761 -36.02 19.96 10.88
CA GLU A 761 -36.58 19.83 9.53
C GLU A 761 -35.76 20.60 8.47
N ARG A 762 -35.23 21.77 8.87
CA ARG A 762 -34.35 22.61 8.04
C ARG A 762 -33.07 23.00 8.76
N GLN A 763 -31.98 23.00 8.01
CA GLN A 763 -30.68 23.47 8.46
C GLN A 763 -30.62 25.02 8.48
N PRO A 764 -29.66 25.65 9.18
CA PRO A 764 -29.56 27.11 9.29
C PRO A 764 -29.47 27.89 7.96
N ASP A 765 -29.11 27.22 6.87
CA ASP A 765 -29.10 27.78 5.52
C ASP A 765 -30.43 27.61 4.76
N GLY A 766 -31.47 27.12 5.43
CA GLY A 766 -32.84 27.00 4.91
C GLY A 766 -33.12 25.70 4.13
N GLN A 767 -32.13 24.86 3.86
CA GLN A 767 -32.30 23.59 3.15
C GLN A 767 -32.93 22.51 4.05
N PHE A 768 -33.73 21.62 3.47
CA PHE A 768 -34.25 20.44 4.17
C PHE A 768 -33.12 19.50 4.56
N SER A 769 -33.12 19.05 5.80
CA SER A 769 -32.03 18.23 6.35
C SER A 769 -31.87 16.89 5.62
N GLU A 770 -32.96 16.22 5.24
CA GLU A 770 -32.91 14.93 4.52
C GLU A 770 -32.24 15.08 3.14
N ALA A 771 -32.76 16.00 2.30
CA ALA A 771 -32.19 16.25 0.96
C ALA A 771 -30.74 16.71 1.02
N LYS A 772 -30.39 17.51 2.04
CA LYS A 772 -29.01 17.98 2.23
C LYS A 772 -28.08 16.84 2.68
N ALA A 773 -28.56 15.91 3.49
CA ALA A 773 -27.79 14.75 3.94
C ALA A 773 -27.47 13.83 2.74
N GLU A 774 -28.45 13.50 1.91
CA GLU A 774 -28.24 12.69 0.69
C GLU A 774 -27.24 13.35 -0.27
N ALA A 775 -27.37 14.66 -0.49
CA ALA A 775 -26.44 15.42 -1.33
C ALA A 775 -25.01 15.35 -0.78
N LYS A 776 -24.84 15.44 0.54
CA LYS A 776 -23.52 15.37 1.19
C LYS A 776 -22.94 13.96 1.20
N ILE A 777 -23.75 12.92 1.38
CA ILE A 777 -23.29 11.53 1.28
C ILE A 777 -22.89 11.22 -0.17
N THR A 778 -23.67 11.69 -1.16
CA THR A 778 -23.32 11.55 -2.59
C THR A 778 -22.01 12.28 -2.92
N GLU A 779 -21.84 13.50 -2.40
CA GLU A 779 -20.60 14.26 -2.55
C GLU A 779 -19.40 13.49 -1.97
N ALA A 780 -19.54 12.91 -0.79
CA ALA A 780 -18.51 12.11 -0.15
C ALA A 780 -18.20 10.82 -0.93
N MET A 781 -19.22 10.16 -1.49
CA MET A 781 -19.05 8.99 -2.37
C MET A 781 -18.23 9.33 -3.63
N GLN A 782 -18.38 10.53 -4.19
CA GLN A 782 -17.65 10.94 -5.39
C GLN A 782 -16.25 11.48 -5.11
N ARG A 783 -16.11 12.30 -4.05
CA ARG A 783 -14.86 13.02 -3.73
C ARG A 783 -13.97 12.29 -2.73
N GLY A 784 -14.44 11.19 -2.15
CA GLY A 784 -13.71 10.40 -1.14
C GLY A 784 -13.84 10.93 0.30
N ARG A 785 -13.94 12.26 0.48
CA ARG A 785 -14.16 12.89 1.79
C ARG A 785 -14.89 14.23 1.64
N THR A 786 -15.76 14.55 2.60
CA THR A 786 -16.46 15.86 2.66
C THR A 786 -16.65 16.28 4.12
N ARG A 787 -16.40 17.55 4.45
CA ARG A 787 -16.52 18.12 5.80
C ARG A 787 -17.43 19.35 5.75
N PHE A 788 -18.40 19.44 6.65
CA PHE A 788 -19.40 20.52 6.67
C PHE A 788 -19.97 20.73 8.07
N ARG A 789 -20.51 21.93 8.32
CA ARG A 789 -21.26 22.21 9.55
C ARG A 789 -22.68 21.68 9.43
N TRP A 790 -23.18 21.13 10.52
CA TRP A 790 -24.52 20.57 10.63
C TRP A 790 -25.15 20.97 11.96
N LEU A 791 -26.45 21.22 11.96
CA LEU A 791 -27.22 21.38 13.18
C LEU A 791 -27.97 20.08 13.43
N HIS A 792 -27.57 19.38 14.49
CA HIS A 792 -28.28 18.24 15.03
C HIS A 792 -29.27 18.67 16.11
N CYS A 793 -30.20 17.79 16.47
CA CYS A 793 -31.11 17.95 17.60
C CYS A 793 -31.15 16.67 18.42
N LYS A 794 -31.21 16.81 19.74
CA LYS A 794 -31.62 15.72 20.64
C LYS A 794 -33.12 15.41 20.49
N GLN A 795 -33.57 14.28 21.03
CA GLN A 795 -34.99 13.94 21.07
C GLN A 795 -35.84 14.99 21.82
N ASP A 796 -35.27 15.67 22.81
CA ASP A 796 -35.94 16.75 23.56
C ASP A 796 -35.99 18.10 22.80
N GLY A 797 -35.43 18.16 21.59
CA GLY A 797 -35.38 19.37 20.76
C GLY A 797 -34.16 20.27 21.00
N THR A 798 -33.26 19.92 21.93
CA THR A 798 -32.05 20.71 22.20
C THR A 798 -31.12 20.70 20.97
N PRO A 799 -30.69 21.87 20.47
CA PRO A 799 -29.80 21.94 19.31
C PRO A 799 -28.36 21.54 19.67
N ILE A 800 -27.75 20.74 18.82
CA ILE A 800 -26.35 20.34 18.87
C ILE A 800 -25.68 20.87 17.59
N PRO A 801 -25.07 22.07 17.62
CA PRO A 801 -24.22 22.52 16.53
C PRO A 801 -22.99 21.61 16.44
N ALA A 802 -22.81 21.01 15.27
CA ALA A 802 -21.77 20.03 15.04
C ALA A 802 -21.04 20.27 13.73
N GLU A 803 -19.88 19.64 13.62
CA GLU A 803 -19.17 19.48 12.37
C GLU A 803 -19.17 18.01 11.96
N VAL A 804 -19.69 17.74 10.76
CA VAL A 804 -19.79 16.39 10.22
C VAL A 804 -18.74 16.21 9.15
N THR A 805 -17.95 15.15 9.28
CA THR A 805 -17.07 14.65 8.21
C THR A 805 -17.63 13.34 7.69
N LEU A 806 -17.79 13.21 6.38
CA LEU A 806 -18.15 11.98 5.71
C LEU A 806 -16.92 11.48 4.93
N VAL A 807 -16.60 10.19 5.07
CA VAL A 807 -15.47 9.55 4.39
C VAL A 807 -15.97 8.30 3.67
N ARG A 808 -15.71 8.20 2.38
CA ARG A 808 -15.99 6.98 1.62
C ARG A 808 -15.02 5.87 2.01
N ILE A 809 -15.55 4.69 2.26
CA ILE A 809 -14.80 3.48 2.56
C ILE A 809 -15.16 2.44 1.51
N ASP A 810 -14.20 2.09 0.66
CA ASP A 810 -14.39 1.10 -0.38
C ASP A 810 -14.35 -0.33 0.19
N HIS A 811 -15.15 -1.22 -0.42
CA HIS A 811 -15.13 -2.67 -0.16
C HIS A 811 -15.46 -3.11 1.26
N LEU A 812 -16.36 -2.40 1.95
CA LEU A 812 -16.76 -2.73 3.33
C LEU A 812 -18.12 -3.45 3.42
N ASP A 813 -18.97 -3.35 2.39
CA ASP A 813 -20.26 -4.05 2.34
C ASP A 813 -20.07 -5.50 1.85
N ASP A 814 -21.03 -6.40 2.14
CA ASP A 814 -20.92 -7.86 1.87
C ASP A 814 -20.72 -8.20 0.37
N ASP A 815 -21.06 -7.27 -0.51
CA ASP A 815 -20.89 -7.38 -1.97
C ASP A 815 -19.68 -6.59 -2.52
N GLY A 816 -18.84 -6.05 -1.63
CA GLY A 816 -17.67 -5.26 -1.97
C GLY A 816 -17.99 -3.82 -2.43
N SER A 817 -19.22 -3.34 -2.22
CA SER A 817 -19.58 -1.94 -2.52
C SER A 817 -19.05 -0.94 -1.49
N ALA A 818 -18.98 0.33 -1.90
CA ALA A 818 -18.49 1.43 -1.08
C ALA A 818 -19.56 1.86 -0.05
N MET A 819 -19.11 2.11 1.17
CA MET A 819 -19.88 2.66 2.27
C MET A 819 -19.37 4.06 2.63
N VAL A 820 -20.09 4.81 3.46
CA VAL A 820 -19.65 6.11 3.99
C VAL A 820 -19.64 6.07 5.50
N ALA A 821 -18.50 6.40 6.11
CA ALA A 821 -18.43 6.66 7.55
C ALA A 821 -18.68 8.14 7.83
N GLY A 822 -19.62 8.42 8.73
CA GLY A 822 -19.87 9.74 9.27
C GLY A 822 -19.24 9.92 10.64
N TYR A 823 -18.55 11.04 10.81
CA TYR A 823 -17.90 11.47 12.04
C TYR A 823 -18.55 12.79 12.47
N THR A 824 -19.06 12.85 13.69
CA THR A 824 -19.71 14.07 14.22
C THR A 824 -18.90 14.62 15.37
N ARG A 825 -18.49 15.89 15.27
CA ARG A 825 -17.80 16.63 16.33
C ARG A 825 -18.74 17.70 16.90
N ASP A 826 -19.01 17.62 18.20
CA ASP A 826 -19.78 18.64 18.93
C ASP A 826 -18.97 19.96 19.03
N LEU A 827 -19.63 21.08 18.72
CA LEU A 827 -19.04 22.42 18.75
C LEU A 827 -19.55 23.28 19.91
N ARG A 828 -20.42 22.78 20.79
CA ARG A 828 -21.03 23.57 21.88
C ARG A 828 -19.99 24.21 22.80
N GLU A 829 -19.02 23.43 23.28
CA GLU A 829 -17.95 23.95 24.16
C GLU A 829 -17.08 25.00 23.47
N GLN A 830 -16.71 24.77 22.21
CA GLN A 830 -15.91 25.72 21.44
C GLN A 830 -16.68 27.02 21.21
N ILE A 831 -17.96 26.94 20.85
CA ILE A 831 -18.81 28.12 20.62
C ILE A 831 -19.00 28.91 21.93
N GLU A 832 -19.17 28.24 23.06
CA GLU A 832 -19.28 28.91 24.36
C GLU A 832 -17.95 29.53 24.81
N ALA A 833 -16.81 28.86 24.59
CA ALA A 833 -15.49 29.44 24.84
C ALA A 833 -15.21 30.68 23.96
N GLU A 834 -15.53 30.61 22.67
CA GLU A 834 -15.40 31.75 21.74
C GLU A 834 -16.32 32.93 22.13
N LYS A 835 -17.54 32.65 22.60
CA LYS A 835 -18.42 33.68 23.16
C LYS A 835 -17.86 34.28 24.44
N MET A 836 -17.36 33.45 25.36
CA MET A 836 -16.79 33.89 26.63
C MET A 836 -15.57 34.79 26.39
N GLN A 837 -14.68 34.40 25.47
CA GLN A 837 -13.51 35.20 25.08
C GLN A 837 -13.91 36.53 24.46
N ARG A 838 -14.93 36.55 23.58
CA ARG A 838 -15.45 37.81 23.02
C ARG A 838 -16.04 38.73 24.08
N VAL A 839 -16.78 38.19 25.05
CA VAL A 839 -17.35 38.98 26.15
C VAL A 839 -16.24 39.51 27.07
N LEU A 840 -15.21 38.71 27.35
CA LEU A 840 -14.07 39.13 28.15
C LEU A 840 -13.27 40.25 27.46
N ASN A 841 -12.93 40.07 26.18
CA ASN A 841 -12.22 41.09 25.39
C ASN A 841 -13.02 42.40 25.29
N ALA A 842 -14.34 42.31 25.10
CA ALA A 842 -15.21 43.49 25.07
C ALA A 842 -15.25 44.24 26.42
N ARG A 843 -15.19 43.51 27.55
CA ARG A 843 -15.14 44.10 28.90
C ARG A 843 -13.81 44.80 29.19
N VAL A 844 -12.68 44.19 28.83
CA VAL A 844 -11.34 44.80 29.00
C VAL A 844 -11.24 46.10 28.20
N ARG A 845 -11.69 46.08 26.94
CA ARG A 845 -11.74 47.27 26.08
C ARG A 845 -12.59 48.39 26.68
N ALA A 846 -13.78 48.07 27.19
CA ALA A 846 -14.67 49.05 27.81
C ALA A 846 -14.08 49.72 29.07
N VAL A 847 -13.28 49.00 29.85
CA VAL A 847 -12.57 49.56 31.02
C VAL A 847 -11.42 50.48 30.58
N MET A 848 -10.65 50.08 29.56
CA MET A 848 -9.56 50.90 29.01
C MET A 848 -10.06 52.20 28.35
N ASP A 849 -11.21 52.18 27.68
CA ASP A 849 -11.79 53.36 27.06
C ASP A 849 -12.50 54.29 28.06
N ALA A 850 -12.87 53.79 29.25
CA ALA A 850 -13.52 54.58 30.29
C ALA A 850 -12.54 55.38 31.17
N THR A 851 -11.23 55.05 31.15
CA THR A 851 -10.23 55.80 31.92
C THR A 851 -9.87 57.13 31.23
N PRO A 852 -9.80 58.26 31.97
CA PRO A 852 -9.39 59.54 31.42
C PRO A 852 -7.86 59.67 31.25
N LEU A 853 -7.09 58.63 31.58
CA LEU A 853 -5.63 58.60 31.44
C LEU A 853 -5.22 57.87 30.16
N SER A 854 -4.00 58.15 29.66
CA SER A 854 -3.39 57.32 28.63
C SER A 854 -3.17 55.91 29.20
N CYS A 855 -3.71 54.90 28.53
CA CYS A 855 -3.69 53.52 28.98
C CYS A 855 -3.08 52.61 27.91
N ILE A 856 -2.07 51.84 28.28
CA ILE A 856 -1.36 50.90 27.40
C ILE A 856 -1.32 49.54 28.07
N LEU A 857 -1.72 48.50 27.33
CA LEU A 857 -1.77 47.12 27.80
C LEU A 857 -0.53 46.35 27.32
N TRP A 858 0.13 45.65 28.23
CA TRP A 858 1.30 44.83 27.94
C TRP A 858 1.04 43.38 28.38
N ASN A 859 1.62 42.43 27.65
CA ASN A 859 1.72 41.06 28.14
C ASN A 859 2.94 40.88 29.06
N VAL A 860 3.06 39.73 29.73
CA VAL A 860 4.24 39.40 30.56
C VAL A 860 5.58 39.39 29.80
N ARG A 861 5.54 39.22 28.47
CA ARG A 861 6.72 39.26 27.58
C ARG A 861 7.10 40.68 27.17
N GLU A 862 6.46 41.70 27.73
CA GLU A 862 6.72 43.11 27.48
C GLU A 862 6.43 43.52 26.03
N GLU A 863 5.45 42.85 25.41
CA GLU A 863 4.87 43.23 24.12
C GLU A 863 3.56 44.01 24.36
N ILE A 864 3.34 45.05 23.58
CA ILE A 864 2.15 45.89 23.68
C ILE A 864 0.99 45.17 22.99
N LEU A 865 -0.09 44.93 23.75
CA LEU A 865 -1.30 44.26 23.28
C LEU A 865 -2.32 45.25 22.71
N ASP A 866 -2.50 46.40 23.38
CA ASP A 866 -3.54 47.39 23.02
C ASP A 866 -3.27 48.76 23.69
N CYS A 867 -3.91 49.83 23.21
CA CYS A 867 -3.94 51.12 23.92
C CYS A 867 -5.25 51.89 23.68
N ASN A 868 -5.58 52.82 24.57
CA ASN A 868 -6.78 53.64 24.45
C ASN A 868 -6.56 54.92 23.62
N GLN A 869 -7.64 55.61 23.27
CA GLN A 869 -7.58 56.83 22.45
C GLN A 869 -6.75 57.96 23.11
N MET A 870 -6.74 58.03 24.44
CA MET A 870 -5.93 59.00 25.19
C MET A 870 -4.42 58.78 24.98
N ALA A 871 -3.98 57.54 24.81
CA ALA A 871 -2.58 57.24 24.46
C ALA A 871 -2.23 57.70 23.04
N VAL A 872 -3.14 57.49 22.08
CA VAL A 872 -2.96 57.95 20.70
C VAL A 872 -2.84 59.47 20.64
N GLU A 873 -3.68 60.19 21.39
CA GLU A 873 -3.65 61.65 21.50
C GLU A 873 -2.39 62.16 22.20
N MET A 874 -2.01 61.55 23.34
CA MET A 874 -0.81 61.91 24.11
C MET A 874 0.46 61.82 23.25
N PHE A 875 0.61 60.78 22.44
CA PHE A 875 1.79 60.61 21.57
C PHE A 875 1.68 61.27 20.19
N CYS A 876 0.53 61.90 19.90
CA CYS A 876 0.20 62.43 18.56
C CYS A 876 0.37 61.36 17.46
N ALA A 877 -0.04 60.13 17.75
CA ALA A 877 0.00 59.00 16.81
C ALA A 877 -1.22 59.02 15.86
N GLY A 878 -1.10 58.43 14.67
CA GLY A 878 -2.19 58.40 13.69
C GLY A 878 -3.26 57.34 13.98
N SER A 879 -2.93 56.32 14.76
CA SER A 879 -3.80 55.21 15.11
C SER A 879 -3.29 54.45 16.35
N VAL A 880 -4.06 53.47 16.84
CA VAL A 880 -3.60 52.52 17.87
C VAL A 880 -2.40 51.72 17.37
N ASP A 881 -2.44 51.20 16.13
CA ASP A 881 -1.35 50.44 15.50
C ASP A 881 -0.03 51.23 15.44
N ASP A 882 -0.11 52.54 15.23
CA ASP A 882 1.04 53.46 15.24
C ASP A 882 1.72 53.56 16.60
N VAL A 883 0.95 53.39 17.69
CA VAL A 883 1.47 53.35 19.06
C VAL A 883 2.09 51.97 19.32
N LEU A 884 1.39 50.88 18.96
CA LEU A 884 1.83 49.51 19.21
C LEU A 884 3.20 49.19 18.57
N ARG A 885 3.41 49.59 17.32
CA ARG A 885 4.66 49.28 16.59
C ARG A 885 5.78 50.28 16.81
N GLY A 886 5.45 51.48 17.28
CA GLY A 886 6.37 52.62 17.36
C GLY A 886 6.68 53.09 18.78
N PHE A 887 6.24 52.36 19.80
CA PHE A 887 6.24 52.87 21.17
C PHE A 887 7.62 53.30 21.70
N ASP A 888 8.67 52.55 21.39
CA ASP A 888 10.03 52.87 21.84
C ASP A 888 10.54 54.20 21.26
N SER A 889 9.96 54.67 20.15
CA SER A 889 10.29 55.99 19.58
C SER A 889 9.72 57.18 20.37
N TYR A 890 8.78 56.94 21.30
CA TYR A 890 8.20 57.99 22.15
C TYR A 890 8.98 58.22 23.44
N GLN A 891 10.18 57.66 23.55
CA GLN A 891 11.02 57.77 24.74
C GLN A 891 12.36 58.40 24.33
N PRO A 892 12.86 59.40 25.08
CA PRO A 892 14.22 59.89 24.85
C PRO A 892 15.24 58.79 25.18
N LEU A 893 16.45 58.86 24.63
CA LEU A 893 17.52 57.90 24.94
C LEU A 893 17.86 57.85 26.44
N TYR A 894 17.74 58.99 27.14
CA TYR A 894 18.03 59.14 28.56
C TYR A 894 16.88 59.85 29.28
N GLN A 895 16.59 59.39 30.50
CA GLN A 895 15.63 60.03 31.41
C GLN A 895 16.28 61.23 32.14
N PRO A 896 15.50 62.14 32.77
CA PRO A 896 16.03 63.36 33.40
C PRO A 896 17.10 63.15 34.48
N ASP A 897 17.19 61.96 35.06
CA ASP A 897 18.19 61.53 36.03
C ASP A 897 19.46 60.93 35.41
N GLY A 898 19.55 60.89 34.08
CA GLY A 898 20.73 60.45 33.33
C GLY A 898 20.79 58.95 33.04
N THR A 899 19.82 58.15 33.51
CA THR A 899 19.76 56.71 33.20
C THR A 899 19.20 56.45 31.80
N PRO A 900 19.72 55.47 31.04
CA PRO A 900 19.13 55.05 29.77
C PRO A 900 17.67 54.59 29.94
N SER A 901 16.78 55.04 29.05
CA SER A 901 15.36 54.71 29.15
C SER A 901 15.09 53.20 29.06
N LEU A 902 15.86 52.45 28.26
CA LEU A 902 15.69 51.00 28.14
C LEU A 902 15.98 50.26 29.46
N GLU A 903 17.10 50.57 30.11
CA GLU A 903 17.51 49.98 31.39
C GLU A 903 16.53 50.36 32.52
N LYS A 904 16.07 51.60 32.52
CA LYS A 904 15.10 52.09 33.51
C LYS A 904 13.73 51.42 33.33
N LYS A 905 13.29 51.19 32.08
CA LYS A 905 12.05 50.47 31.75
C LYS A 905 12.10 49.04 32.27
N GLU A 906 13.19 48.31 31.98
CA GLU A 906 13.37 46.93 32.46
C GLU A 906 13.30 46.82 33.99
N THR A 907 13.87 47.81 34.69
CA THR A 907 13.85 47.88 36.16
C THR A 907 12.41 47.98 36.70
N TYR A 908 11.60 48.89 36.15
CA TYR A 908 10.21 49.05 36.60
C TYR A 908 9.28 47.90 36.16
N PHE A 909 9.53 47.29 34.99
CA PHE A 909 8.80 46.10 34.57
C PHE A 909 9.12 44.88 35.46
N ARG A 910 10.36 44.75 35.93
CA ARG A 910 10.71 43.75 36.96
C ARG A 910 10.02 44.06 38.28
N GLU A 911 10.01 45.31 38.71
CA GLU A 911 9.38 45.73 39.96
C GLU A 911 7.86 45.48 39.98
N VAL A 912 7.13 45.78 38.90
CA VAL A 912 5.69 45.50 38.82
C VAL A 912 5.40 44.00 38.76
N LYS A 913 6.27 43.20 38.11
CA LYS A 913 6.14 41.73 38.10
C LYS A 913 6.31 41.14 39.51
N GLU A 914 7.17 41.71 40.34
CA GLU A 914 7.39 41.27 41.72
C GLU A 914 6.33 41.79 42.70
N LYS A 915 6.06 43.10 42.67
CA LYS A 915 5.22 43.79 43.67
C LYS A 915 3.75 43.91 43.26
N GLY A 916 3.43 43.65 41.99
CA GLY A 916 2.10 43.82 41.40
C GLY A 916 1.73 45.27 41.06
N TYR A 917 2.50 46.25 41.54
CA TYR A 917 2.24 47.68 41.37
C TYR A 917 3.55 48.48 41.46
N CYS A 918 3.75 49.45 40.57
CA CYS A 918 4.77 50.49 40.74
C CYS A 918 4.35 51.82 40.09
N ALA A 919 4.76 52.94 40.67
CA ALA A 919 4.52 54.28 40.14
C ALA A 919 5.81 55.08 40.10
N PHE A 920 6.06 55.79 39.00
CA PHE A 920 7.30 56.51 38.76
C PHE A 920 7.09 57.68 37.80
N GLU A 921 7.98 58.67 37.85
CA GLU A 921 8.01 59.75 36.87
C GLU A 921 8.76 59.30 35.61
N TRP A 922 8.18 59.59 34.46
CA TRP A 922 8.72 59.24 33.16
C TRP A 922 8.61 60.40 32.19
N LEU A 923 9.65 60.65 31.39
CA LEU A 923 9.61 61.63 30.32
C LEU A 923 9.37 60.91 28.99
N TYR A 924 8.25 61.21 28.34
CA TYR A 924 7.99 60.84 26.95
C TYR A 924 8.33 62.00 25.99
N GLU A 925 8.47 61.68 24.72
CA GLU A 925 8.62 62.62 23.61
C GLU A 925 7.62 62.22 22.51
N ASN A 926 6.68 63.10 22.15
CA ASN A 926 5.68 62.77 21.11
C ASN A 926 6.27 62.92 19.69
N ARG A 927 5.50 62.55 18.64
CA ARG A 927 5.95 62.69 17.23
C ARG A 927 6.28 64.13 16.80
N GLN A 928 5.90 65.12 17.59
CA GLN A 928 6.18 66.54 17.34
C GLN A 928 7.42 67.03 18.10
N HIS A 929 8.17 66.11 18.73
CA HIS A 929 9.34 66.38 19.58
C HIS A 929 9.03 67.20 20.84
N GLU A 930 7.77 67.20 21.30
CA GLU A 930 7.41 67.81 22.57
C GLU A 930 7.67 66.83 23.72
N LYS A 931 8.32 67.34 24.77
CA LYS A 931 8.59 66.58 25.99
C LYS A 931 7.36 66.56 26.88
N ILE A 932 6.93 65.35 27.25
CA ILE A 932 5.74 65.08 28.05
C ILE A 932 6.18 64.42 29.37
N PRO A 933 6.37 65.19 30.46
CA PRO A 933 6.56 64.60 31.77
C PRO A 933 5.26 63.94 32.22
N CYS A 934 5.33 62.66 32.55
CA CYS A 934 4.21 61.85 33.01
C CYS A 934 4.51 61.22 34.37
N GLU A 935 3.46 61.06 35.17
CA GLU A 935 3.44 60.08 36.25
C GLU A 935 2.88 58.78 35.66
N VAL A 936 3.69 57.73 35.62
CA VAL A 936 3.34 56.42 35.05
C VAL A 936 3.10 55.44 36.19
N THR A 937 1.95 54.76 36.13
CA THR A 937 1.58 53.71 37.08
C THR A 937 1.44 52.40 36.32
N LEU A 938 2.23 51.39 36.69
CA LEU A 938 2.11 50.02 36.18
C LEU A 938 1.36 49.18 37.21
N VAL A 939 0.34 48.45 36.75
CA VAL A 939 -0.46 47.53 37.58
C VAL A 939 -0.47 46.17 36.91
N ARG A 940 -0.10 45.11 37.64
CA ARG A 940 -0.27 43.73 37.17
C ARG A 940 -1.68 43.26 37.50
N ALA A 941 -2.45 42.88 36.49
CA ALA A 941 -3.74 42.24 36.68
C ALA A 941 -3.62 40.73 36.40
N ALA A 942 -4.03 39.91 37.36
CA ALA A 942 -3.99 38.47 37.26
C ALA A 942 -5.17 37.96 36.40
N MET A 943 -4.85 37.25 35.32
CA MET A 943 -5.83 36.50 34.53
C MET A 943 -5.75 35.01 34.92
N LYS A 944 -6.83 34.25 34.73
CA LYS A 944 -6.76 32.78 34.89
C LYS A 944 -5.96 32.18 33.71
N GLU A 945 -5.12 31.19 34.01
CA GLU A 945 -4.29 30.42 33.04
C GLU A 945 -3.00 31.11 32.52
N ASP A 946 -2.17 31.65 33.43
CA ASP A 946 -0.78 32.12 33.14
C ASP A 946 -0.63 33.24 32.08
N GLU A 947 -1.69 34.02 31.82
CA GLU A 947 -1.65 35.23 30.96
C GLU A 947 -1.76 36.53 31.78
N ASP A 948 -0.88 36.73 32.77
CA ASP A 948 -0.84 38.00 33.49
C ASP A 948 -0.62 39.18 32.51
N ILE A 949 -1.37 40.27 32.72
CA ILE A 949 -1.24 41.50 31.93
C ILE A 949 -0.73 42.63 32.80
N ILE A 950 0.03 43.54 32.20
CA ILE A 950 0.50 44.77 32.85
C ILE A 950 -0.20 45.95 32.20
N ILE A 951 -0.92 46.73 32.99
CA ILE A 951 -1.62 47.93 32.56
C ILE A 951 -0.78 49.14 32.96
N ALA A 952 -0.40 49.95 31.97
CA ALA A 952 0.33 51.20 32.17
C ALA A 952 -0.61 52.39 32.03
N TYR A 953 -0.83 53.12 33.12
CA TYR A 953 -1.55 54.40 33.12
C TYR A 953 -0.55 55.55 33.15
N SER A 954 -0.62 56.44 32.18
CA SER A 954 0.25 57.62 32.09
C SER A 954 -0.58 58.89 32.27
N ARG A 955 -0.21 59.69 33.28
CA ARG A 955 -0.83 60.99 33.58
C ARG A 955 0.10 62.12 33.15
N ASP A 956 -0.34 62.94 32.20
CA ASP A 956 0.42 64.11 31.72
C ASP A 956 0.49 65.22 32.79
N LEU A 957 1.71 65.51 33.26
CA LEU A 957 1.98 66.50 34.31
C LEU A 957 2.00 67.94 33.78
N ARG A 958 1.89 68.17 32.47
CA ARG A 958 1.74 69.51 31.86
C ARG A 958 0.35 70.08 32.09
N THR A 959 -0.64 69.21 32.35
CA THR A 959 -2.00 69.65 32.66
C THR A 959 -2.13 70.07 34.14
N PRO A 960 -2.54 71.32 34.46
CA PRO A 960 -2.69 71.76 35.84
C PRO A 960 -3.85 71.00 36.51
N GLY A 961 -3.52 70.12 37.46
CA GLY A 961 -4.42 69.04 37.89
C GLY A 961 -5.61 69.44 38.77
N GLU A 962 -6.61 68.55 38.79
CA GLU A 962 -7.16 68.12 40.09
C GLU A 962 -6.11 67.23 40.77
N ARG A 963 -5.34 67.81 41.70
CA ARG A 963 -4.70 67.05 42.77
C ARG A 963 -5.79 66.66 43.79
N LYS A 964 -6.33 65.44 43.71
CA LYS A 964 -6.94 64.74 44.86
C LYS A 964 -5.95 63.64 45.27
N LYS A 965 -5.17 63.87 46.32
CA LYS A 965 -5.40 63.39 47.69
C LYS A 965 -5.66 61.89 47.76
N ASP A 966 -4.65 61.18 48.23
CA ASP A 966 -4.67 59.90 48.94
C ASP A 966 -6.06 59.29 49.17
N THR A 967 -6.35 58.23 48.42
CA THR A 967 -7.12 57.08 48.92
C THR A 967 -6.44 55.83 48.38
N ALA A 968 -5.69 55.18 49.28
CA ALA A 968 -5.36 53.78 49.17
C ALA A 968 -6.64 52.93 49.28
N ASP A 969 -6.62 51.75 48.66
CA ASP A 969 -7.64 50.70 48.62
C ASP A 969 -8.90 50.97 47.77
N GLU A 970 -8.88 50.51 46.50
CA GLU A 970 -9.92 49.67 45.89
C GLU A 970 -9.43 48.97 44.61
#